data_AF-Q0CT29-F1
#
_entry.id   AF-Q0CT29-F1
#
_cell.length_a   1.000
_cell.length_b   1.000
_cell.length_c   1.000
_cell.angle_alpha   90.00
_cell.angle_beta   90.00
_cell.angle_gamma   90.00
#
_symmetry.space_group_name_H-M   'P 1'
#
loop_
_entity.id
_entity.type
_entity.pdbx_description
1 polymer ?
#
loop_
_entity_poly.entity_id
_entity_poly.type
_entity_poly.pdbx_seq_one_letter_code
_entity_poly.pdbx_strand_id
1 'polypeptide(L)'
;MTVSTLPYMKTNPKIIFFTDFDGTITLQDSNDFLHSSLPSARYVLTDRLFLHHSDAFRDMLDSVKTPYNECIDQLRKNMRLDPHFVEFYNWSKENNVPIVVLSSGMIPIIRALFESLLGNTPDDHLHIVANDVESRGGKDINTEGGWQIKYHDDSHFGHDKSLEIKPYAALPDGVRPTLLYAGDGVSDLSAAAETDLLFAKKGNDLVTFCERKGMPFTVFENWSSILATTKDILSGKVTAKQVRAGVQLALVAFFILILVVTLDNRFRVLPASIHGHLPSHYSGFAITDVTVVTCSSINPFSNCKPRSESWTVVEKDLYLRTGWTSSAFIHFEHKKEEELSSSDKVVIDLKISRLVPESTDESKKDGGVWEERPGGIWLKRTAKRHASDSQKAITAIDVLFGADAVDPRAGWEVKDTPLLLDSRTENTEARISVRRGHPTKNKKPVPRINENGRFKIMQLADLHLSTGLGACRDPVPIEPVPGQKCEADPRTLEFVERLLDEEQPDMVVLTGDQVNGETSRDAQSAIFKSVKLLVDRKIPYAAIFGNHDDEGNLSREQSMQILEDLPYSLSSAGPEEVDGVGNYIVEVLGRGTTGNSALTLYLLDTHSYSPDERQFRGYDWIKPSQIRWFKTTAQSLKTKHHEYTYMHMNMAFIHIPLPEYRDPQNYYRGNWSEAPTAPGFNSGFKDALEEEGILFVSAGHDHVNDYCMLNKDQNEKPSLWMCYGGGAGFGGYGGYGGYIRRIRFFDFDMNSGRVVTYKRLEFGETEAKIDEMMIVDGGAVKGPQENS
;
A
#
# COMPACT_ATOMS: atom_id res chain seq x y z
N MET A 1 59.06 10.39 15.83
CA MET A 1 59.81 9.95 14.64
C MET A 1 59.63 11.00 13.55
N THR A 2 60.63 11.31 12.73
CA THR A 2 60.46 12.20 11.58
C THR A 2 59.74 11.44 10.46
N VAL A 3 58.84 12.09 9.71
CA VAL A 3 58.00 11.45 8.66
C VAL A 3 58.83 10.63 7.65
N SER A 4 60.07 11.05 7.40
CA SER A 4 61.04 10.36 6.53
C SER A 4 61.47 8.96 6.98
N THR A 5 61.18 8.54 8.22
CA THR A 5 61.58 7.22 8.75
C THR A 5 60.46 6.18 8.72
N LEU A 6 59.23 6.55 8.35
CA LEU A 6 58.10 5.61 8.28
C LEU A 6 58.02 4.95 6.89
N PRO A 7 58.00 3.61 6.79
CA PRO A 7 58.13 2.92 5.50
C PRO A 7 57.00 3.22 4.52
N TYR A 8 55.76 3.37 4.99
CA TYR A 8 54.60 3.61 4.10
C TYR A 8 54.41 5.09 3.76
N MET A 9 55.23 5.99 4.31
CA MET A 9 55.20 7.44 4.00
C MET A 9 56.23 7.85 2.93
N LYS A 10 57.03 6.92 2.40
CA LYS A 10 58.13 7.19 1.45
C LYS A 10 57.71 8.03 0.24
N THR A 11 56.51 7.77 -0.30
CA THR A 11 55.94 8.45 -1.47
C THR A 11 54.93 9.55 -1.09
N ASN A 12 54.84 9.89 0.20
CA ASN A 12 53.87 10.83 0.76
C ASN A 12 52.42 10.56 0.28
N PRO A 13 51.88 9.36 0.55
CA PRO A 13 50.55 8.98 0.08
C PRO A 13 49.46 9.79 0.79
N LYS A 14 48.32 9.97 0.13
CA LYS A 14 47.12 10.58 0.74
C LYS A 14 46.31 9.58 1.58
N ILE A 15 46.41 8.30 1.22
CA ILE A 15 45.70 7.19 1.86
C ILE A 15 46.70 6.06 2.07
N ILE A 16 46.64 5.41 3.23
CA ILE A 16 47.26 4.10 3.44
C ILE A 16 46.13 3.10 3.70
N PHE A 17 46.13 2.00 2.96
CA PHE A 17 45.11 0.98 3.08
C PHE A 17 45.67 -0.24 3.82
N PHE A 18 45.24 -0.39 5.07
CA PHE A 18 45.51 -1.57 5.87
C PHE A 18 44.42 -2.62 5.64
N THR A 19 44.78 -3.89 5.73
CA THR A 19 43.83 -4.96 5.51
C THR A 19 44.29 -6.24 6.19
N ASP A 20 43.35 -7.02 6.68
CA ASP A 20 43.57 -8.42 6.94
C ASP A 20 43.73 -9.21 5.62
N PHE A 21 44.26 -10.42 5.71
CA PHE A 21 44.43 -11.32 4.57
C PHE A 21 43.37 -12.43 4.52
N ASP A 22 43.22 -13.18 5.61
CA ASP A 22 42.50 -14.45 5.66
C ASP A 22 41.00 -14.20 5.84
N GLY A 23 40.16 -14.60 4.89
CA GLY A 23 38.72 -14.28 4.93
C GLY A 23 38.36 -12.85 4.50
N THR A 24 39.38 -11.97 4.38
CA THR A 24 39.27 -10.60 3.90
C THR A 24 39.72 -10.44 2.44
N ILE A 25 41.00 -10.74 2.14
CA ILE A 25 41.55 -10.76 0.77
C ILE A 25 41.30 -12.12 0.12
N THR A 26 41.55 -13.20 0.86
CA THR A 26 41.16 -14.55 0.46
C THR A 26 39.70 -14.80 0.85
N LEU A 27 39.04 -15.70 0.13
CA LEU A 27 37.65 -16.08 0.45
C LEU A 27 37.53 -17.04 1.65
N GLN A 28 38.65 -17.58 2.13
CA GLN A 28 38.73 -18.58 3.20
C GLN A 28 39.99 -18.33 4.03
N ASP A 29 39.96 -18.68 5.31
CA ASP A 29 41.12 -18.62 6.19
C ASP A 29 42.10 -19.77 5.88
N SER A 30 43.35 -19.41 5.61
CA SER A 30 44.39 -20.36 5.22
C SER A 30 44.82 -21.29 6.36
N ASN A 31 44.82 -20.82 7.61
CA ASN A 31 45.20 -21.63 8.77
C ASN A 31 44.07 -22.62 9.12
N ASP A 32 42.81 -22.18 9.06
CA ASP A 32 41.65 -23.05 9.25
C ASP A 32 41.57 -24.10 8.15
N PHE A 33 41.90 -23.75 6.90
CA PHE A 33 41.97 -24.72 5.82
C PHE A 33 43.03 -25.80 6.11
N LEU A 34 44.24 -25.41 6.53
CA LEU A 34 45.30 -26.36 6.90
C LEU A 34 44.89 -27.26 8.06
N HIS A 35 44.22 -26.72 9.07
CA HIS A 35 43.74 -27.48 10.23
C HIS A 35 42.57 -28.43 9.88
N SER A 36 41.57 -27.94 9.15
CA SER A 36 40.33 -28.69 8.91
C SER A 36 40.43 -29.73 7.78
N SER A 37 41.29 -29.49 6.79
CA SER A 37 41.33 -30.28 5.54
C SER A 37 42.48 -31.28 5.48
N LEU A 38 43.47 -31.20 6.38
CA LEU A 38 44.58 -32.15 6.42
C LEU A 38 44.29 -33.29 7.42
N PRO A 39 44.39 -34.58 7.00
CA PRO A 39 43.97 -35.73 7.80
C PRO A 39 44.60 -35.84 9.20
N SER A 40 45.76 -35.23 9.43
CA SER A 40 46.53 -35.31 10.68
C SER A 40 46.07 -34.37 11.79
N ALA A 41 45.26 -33.35 11.49
CA ALA A 41 44.92 -32.26 12.43
C ALA A 41 43.59 -32.49 13.21
N ARG A 42 42.97 -33.66 13.07
CA ARG A 42 41.56 -33.89 13.46
C ARG A 42 41.26 -34.05 14.96
N TYR A 43 42.20 -33.76 15.86
CA TYR A 43 41.96 -33.84 17.31
C TYR A 43 42.67 -32.72 18.06
N VAL A 44 41.89 -31.72 18.48
CA VAL A 44 41.75 -31.17 19.85
C VAL A 44 41.06 -29.80 19.70
N LEU A 45 39.89 -29.62 20.32
CA LEU A 45 39.41 -28.30 20.75
C LEU A 45 38.39 -28.51 21.88
N THR A 46 38.85 -28.31 23.11
CA THR A 46 38.01 -28.10 24.30
C THR A 46 37.87 -26.60 24.56
N ASP A 47 36.68 -26.18 24.99
CA ASP A 47 36.24 -24.83 25.41
C ASP A 47 37.23 -24.06 26.31
N ARG A 48 38.32 -23.52 25.76
CA ARG A 48 39.20 -22.56 26.43
C ARG A 48 39.55 -21.40 25.51
N LEU A 49 38.57 -20.57 25.20
CA LEU A 49 38.75 -19.41 24.33
C LEU A 49 38.29 -18.13 25.02
N PHE A 50 38.88 -17.77 26.17
CA PHE A 50 38.76 -16.39 26.67
C PHE A 50 39.95 -15.81 27.44
N LEU A 51 41.07 -16.52 27.66
CA LEU A 51 42.18 -15.96 28.46
C LEU A 51 43.61 -16.06 27.88
N HIS A 52 43.90 -16.89 26.86
CA HIS A 52 45.21 -16.93 26.18
C HIS A 52 45.06 -17.31 24.69
N HIS A 53 45.01 -16.32 23.79
CA HIS A 53 44.70 -16.52 22.35
C HIS A 53 45.88 -17.10 21.57
N SER A 54 47.11 -16.67 21.87
CA SER A 54 48.34 -17.14 21.22
C SER A 54 48.69 -18.61 21.54
N ASP A 55 48.36 -19.11 22.73
CA ASP A 55 48.62 -20.52 23.05
C ASP A 55 47.66 -21.45 22.30
N ALA A 56 46.37 -21.09 22.23
CA ALA A 56 45.37 -21.86 21.48
C ALA A 56 45.64 -21.87 19.96
N PHE A 57 46.07 -20.73 19.41
CA PHE A 57 46.44 -20.64 17.99
C PHE A 57 47.70 -21.46 17.67
N ARG A 58 48.68 -21.46 18.57
CA ARG A 58 49.87 -22.33 18.45
C ARG A 58 49.47 -23.80 18.50
N ASP A 59 48.63 -24.21 19.44
CA ASP A 59 48.16 -25.59 19.56
C ASP A 59 47.45 -26.07 18.29
N MET A 60 46.60 -25.21 17.70
CA MET A 60 45.92 -25.47 16.43
C MET A 60 46.93 -25.70 15.30
N LEU A 61 47.89 -24.79 15.10
CA LEU A 61 48.91 -24.93 14.07
C LEU A 61 49.84 -26.11 14.34
N ASP A 62 50.12 -26.39 15.62
CA ASP A 62 50.97 -27.51 16.03
C ASP A 62 50.35 -28.87 15.73
N SER A 63 49.02 -28.95 15.59
CA SER A 63 48.32 -30.15 15.14
C SER A 63 48.61 -30.49 13.66
N VAL A 64 49.01 -29.50 12.86
CA VAL A 64 49.34 -29.71 11.44
C VAL A 64 50.74 -30.34 11.36
N LYS A 65 50.77 -31.64 11.03
CA LYS A 65 52.04 -32.40 10.90
C LYS A 65 52.59 -32.39 9.48
N THR A 66 51.83 -31.97 8.49
CA THR A 66 52.26 -31.88 7.10
C THR A 66 53.51 -30.99 6.96
N PRO A 67 54.52 -31.40 6.17
CA PRO A 67 55.67 -30.56 5.81
C PRO A 67 55.27 -29.18 5.31
N TYR A 68 56.04 -28.14 5.68
CA TYR A 68 55.63 -26.75 5.41
C TYR A 68 55.51 -26.40 3.92
N ASN A 69 56.41 -26.91 3.07
CA ASN A 69 56.31 -26.79 1.62
C ASN A 69 55.03 -27.42 1.05
N GLU A 70 54.61 -28.58 1.57
CA GLU A 70 53.38 -29.24 1.14
C GLU A 70 52.14 -28.44 1.60
N CYS A 71 52.18 -27.82 2.77
CA CYS A 71 51.14 -26.88 3.21
C CYS A 71 50.98 -25.72 2.21
N ILE A 72 52.08 -25.11 1.78
CA ILE A 72 52.08 -24.04 0.76
C ILE A 72 51.47 -24.54 -0.55
N ASP A 73 51.85 -25.73 -1.02
CA ASP A 73 51.33 -26.30 -2.26
C ASP A 73 49.83 -26.61 -2.20
N GLN A 74 49.33 -27.07 -1.05
CA GLN A 74 47.90 -27.29 -0.84
C GLN A 74 47.12 -25.98 -0.85
N LEU A 75 47.63 -24.94 -0.17
CA LEU A 75 46.98 -23.64 -0.16
C LEU A 75 46.96 -23.00 -1.55
N ARG A 76 48.06 -23.07 -2.32
CA ARG A 76 48.11 -22.55 -3.70
C ARG A 76 47.05 -23.17 -4.61
N LYS A 77 46.73 -24.46 -4.42
CA LYS A 77 45.72 -25.15 -5.24
C LYS A 77 44.30 -24.73 -4.90
N ASN A 78 44.01 -24.52 -3.62
CA ASN A 78 42.65 -24.42 -3.10
C ASN A 78 42.21 -23.00 -2.75
N MET A 79 43.13 -22.12 -2.39
CA MET A 79 42.82 -20.73 -2.02
C MET A 79 42.46 -19.90 -3.25
N ARG A 80 41.57 -18.93 -3.02
CA ARG A 80 41.08 -17.98 -4.01
C ARG A 80 41.08 -16.59 -3.39
N LEU A 81 41.53 -15.60 -4.17
CA LEU A 81 41.32 -14.19 -3.83
C LEU A 81 39.86 -13.81 -4.07
N ASP A 82 39.42 -12.77 -3.38
CA ASP A 82 38.26 -12.01 -3.82
C ASP A 82 38.46 -11.56 -5.28
N PRO A 83 37.50 -11.82 -6.19
CA PRO A 83 37.65 -11.54 -7.62
C PRO A 83 37.99 -10.09 -7.95
N HIS A 84 37.67 -9.15 -7.05
CA HIS A 84 37.90 -7.71 -7.25
C HIS A 84 39.17 -7.19 -6.60
N PHE A 85 39.89 -8.00 -5.82
CA PHE A 85 41.12 -7.55 -5.15
C PHE A 85 42.22 -7.17 -6.14
N VAL A 86 42.35 -7.91 -7.26
CA VAL A 86 43.35 -7.61 -8.29
C VAL A 86 43.12 -6.24 -8.92
N GLU A 87 41.86 -5.87 -9.14
CA GLU A 87 41.48 -4.54 -9.62
C GLU A 87 41.86 -3.46 -8.61
N PHE A 88 41.58 -3.70 -7.32
CA PHE A 88 41.98 -2.79 -6.25
C PHE A 88 43.49 -2.62 -6.15
N TYR A 89 44.25 -3.73 -6.20
CA TYR A 89 45.70 -3.74 -6.16
C TYR A 89 46.30 -2.88 -7.28
N ASN A 90 45.90 -3.11 -8.53
CA ASN A 90 46.40 -2.36 -9.67
C ASN A 90 46.05 -0.87 -9.57
N TRP A 91 44.80 -0.55 -9.24
CA TRP A 91 44.36 0.83 -9.07
C TRP A 91 45.13 1.55 -7.94
N SER A 92 45.32 0.89 -6.80
CA SER A 92 46.00 1.47 -5.64
C SER A 92 47.45 1.84 -5.96
N LYS A 93 48.13 1.02 -6.77
CA LYS A 93 49.49 1.25 -7.25
C LYS A 93 49.57 2.46 -8.18
N GLU A 94 48.66 2.57 -9.13
CA GLU A 94 48.58 3.72 -10.04
C GLU A 94 48.28 5.03 -9.32
N ASN A 95 47.66 4.96 -8.14
CA ASN A 95 47.14 6.12 -7.41
C ASN A 95 47.90 6.44 -6.11
N ASN A 96 49.07 5.83 -5.88
CA ASN A 96 49.91 6.06 -4.70
C ASN A 96 49.16 5.80 -3.37
N VAL A 97 48.49 4.65 -3.29
CA VAL A 97 47.78 4.16 -2.10
C VAL A 97 48.43 2.84 -1.62
N PRO A 98 49.45 2.88 -0.74
CA PRO A 98 50.13 1.69 -0.27
C PRO A 98 49.16 0.70 0.40
N ILE A 99 49.36 -0.59 0.13
CA ILE A 99 48.61 -1.68 0.77
C ILE A 99 49.48 -2.32 1.85
N VAL A 100 48.95 -2.44 3.05
CA VAL A 100 49.64 -3.07 4.18
C VAL A 100 48.77 -4.21 4.70
N VAL A 101 49.19 -5.43 4.42
CA VAL A 101 48.52 -6.65 4.85
C VAL A 101 48.98 -6.98 6.27
N LEU A 102 48.05 -6.99 7.23
CA LEU A 102 48.27 -7.32 8.63
C LEU A 102 47.55 -8.64 8.94
N SER A 103 48.28 -9.76 8.99
CA SER A 103 47.70 -11.10 9.16
C SER A 103 48.31 -11.85 10.32
N SER A 104 47.51 -12.66 11.03
CA SER A 104 47.99 -13.60 12.04
C SER A 104 48.58 -14.88 11.43
N GLY A 105 48.49 -15.05 10.11
CA GLY A 105 49.15 -16.11 9.36
C GLY A 105 50.67 -15.90 9.23
N MET A 106 51.30 -16.64 8.31
CA MET A 106 52.76 -16.68 8.17
C MET A 106 53.24 -16.06 6.84
N ILE A 107 54.26 -15.20 6.90
CA ILE A 107 54.81 -14.46 5.75
C ILE A 107 55.10 -15.36 4.53
N PRO A 108 55.77 -16.53 4.64
CA PRO A 108 56.06 -17.34 3.47
C PRO A 108 54.81 -17.87 2.76
N ILE A 109 53.74 -18.20 3.50
CA ILE A 109 52.47 -18.65 2.92
C ILE A 109 51.78 -17.49 2.19
N ILE A 110 51.66 -16.34 2.85
CA ILE A 110 50.99 -15.17 2.28
C ILE A 110 51.71 -14.71 1.00
N ARG A 111 53.05 -14.66 1.02
CA ARG A 111 53.87 -14.37 -0.17
C ARG A 111 53.64 -15.38 -1.28
N ALA A 112 53.69 -16.67 -0.96
CA ALA A 112 53.51 -17.74 -1.93
C ALA A 112 52.11 -17.75 -2.57
N LEU A 113 51.08 -17.35 -1.82
CA LEU A 113 49.71 -17.17 -2.30
C LEU A 113 49.60 -15.95 -3.20
N PHE A 114 50.14 -14.79 -2.81
CA PHE A 114 50.14 -13.62 -3.68
C PHE A 114 50.91 -13.85 -4.99
N GLU A 115 52.08 -14.49 -4.95
CA GLU A 115 52.82 -14.85 -6.16
C GLU A 115 52.00 -15.71 -7.12
N SER A 116 51.32 -16.72 -6.56
CA SER A 116 50.49 -17.62 -7.36
C SER A 116 49.22 -16.95 -7.90
N LEU A 117 48.64 -16.02 -7.16
CA LEU A 117 47.31 -15.48 -7.43
C LEU A 117 47.35 -14.12 -8.17
N LEU A 118 48.42 -13.33 -8.01
CA LEU A 118 48.70 -12.13 -8.79
C LEU A 118 49.55 -12.43 -10.05
N GLY A 119 50.24 -13.57 -10.08
CA GLY A 119 51.06 -14.00 -11.21
C GLY A 119 52.49 -13.42 -11.22
N ASN A 120 52.84 -12.62 -10.22
CA ASN A 120 54.17 -12.04 -10.01
C ASN A 120 54.44 -11.83 -8.51
N THR A 121 55.71 -11.72 -8.13
CA THR A 121 56.08 -11.35 -6.75
C THR A 121 55.58 -9.94 -6.45
N PRO A 122 54.87 -9.73 -5.32
CA PRO A 122 54.47 -8.40 -4.87
C PRO A 122 55.68 -7.47 -4.76
N ASP A 123 55.56 -6.27 -5.32
CA ASP A 123 56.59 -5.24 -5.19
C ASP A 123 56.41 -4.43 -3.90
N ASP A 124 57.25 -3.41 -3.71
CA ASP A 124 57.26 -2.56 -2.51
C ASP A 124 55.96 -1.73 -2.31
N HIS A 125 54.95 -1.86 -3.19
CA HIS A 125 53.62 -1.26 -3.00
C HIS A 125 52.74 -2.05 -2.03
N LEU A 126 52.95 -3.36 -1.92
CA LEU A 126 52.21 -4.25 -1.02
C LEU A 126 53.14 -4.81 0.04
N HIS A 127 52.92 -4.38 1.27
CA HIS A 127 53.68 -4.81 2.43
C HIS A 127 52.93 -5.91 3.18
N ILE A 128 53.67 -6.91 3.66
CA ILE A 128 53.11 -8.01 4.44
C ILE A 128 53.77 -7.96 5.82
N VAL A 129 52.95 -7.74 6.85
CA VAL A 129 53.34 -7.80 8.26
C VAL A 129 52.53 -8.93 8.88
N ALA A 130 53.22 -9.99 9.26
CA ALA A 130 52.61 -11.21 9.78
C ALA A 130 53.63 -11.99 10.61
N ASN A 131 53.19 -13.12 11.15
CA ASN A 131 54.07 -14.07 11.82
C ASN A 131 55.03 -14.73 10.82
N ASP A 132 56.04 -15.41 11.32
CA ASP A 132 56.99 -16.18 10.51
C ASP A 132 56.94 -17.67 10.89
N VAL A 133 57.75 -18.49 10.23
CA VAL A 133 57.90 -19.91 10.49
C VAL A 133 59.31 -20.20 11.00
N GLU A 134 59.43 -21.14 11.94
CA GLU A 134 60.73 -21.61 12.40
C GLU A 134 60.77 -23.12 12.63
N SER A 135 61.98 -23.64 12.84
CA SER A 135 62.24 -25.05 13.10
C SER A 135 61.64 -25.48 14.45
N ARG A 136 60.84 -26.56 14.45
CA ARG A 136 60.40 -27.22 15.68
C ARG A 136 61.46 -28.23 16.13
N GLY A 137 62.12 -27.93 17.25
CA GLY A 137 63.08 -28.83 17.88
C GLY A 137 64.33 -29.13 17.03
N GLY A 138 64.75 -28.18 16.16
CA GLY A 138 65.93 -28.31 15.31
C GLY A 138 65.74 -29.14 14.04
N LYS A 139 64.51 -29.55 13.71
CA LYS A 139 64.15 -30.24 12.47
C LYS A 139 64.09 -29.30 11.27
N ASP A 140 64.27 -29.82 10.06
CA ASP A 140 63.97 -29.06 8.84
C ASP A 140 62.45 -28.80 8.74
N ILE A 141 62.06 -27.56 8.40
CA ILE A 141 60.65 -27.14 8.36
C ILE A 141 59.81 -27.92 7.33
N ASN A 142 60.46 -28.53 6.34
CA ASN A 142 59.85 -29.35 5.29
C ASN A 142 59.89 -30.85 5.62
N THR A 143 60.09 -31.20 6.90
CA THR A 143 59.90 -32.56 7.39
C THR A 143 58.61 -32.65 8.22
N GLU A 144 58.07 -33.85 8.35
CA GLU A 144 56.82 -34.08 9.09
C GLU A 144 56.92 -33.57 10.54
N GLY A 145 56.01 -32.66 10.90
CA GLY A 145 55.96 -31.98 12.19
C GLY A 145 57.17 -31.09 12.49
N GLY A 146 57.96 -30.71 11.48
CA GLY A 146 59.24 -30.02 11.60
C GLY A 146 59.18 -28.49 11.74
N TRP A 147 58.01 -27.87 11.60
CA TRP A 147 57.83 -26.42 11.68
C TRP A 147 56.94 -26.01 12.84
N GLN A 148 57.11 -24.79 13.34
CA GLN A 148 56.23 -24.12 14.30
C GLN A 148 56.12 -22.62 13.96
N ILE A 149 55.07 -21.97 14.46
CA ILE A 149 54.90 -20.52 14.29
C ILE A 149 55.91 -19.73 15.10
N LYS A 150 56.54 -18.75 14.47
CA LYS A 150 57.35 -17.71 15.11
C LYS A 150 56.53 -16.43 15.17
N TYR A 151 56.11 -16.06 16.37
CA TYR A 151 55.29 -14.87 16.56
C TYR A 151 56.02 -13.57 16.21
N HIS A 152 55.27 -12.61 15.67
CA HIS A 152 55.77 -11.32 15.24
C HIS A 152 56.13 -10.42 16.44
N ASP A 153 55.33 -10.52 17.49
CA ASP A 153 55.49 -9.76 18.73
C ASP A 153 55.13 -10.58 19.97
N ASP A 154 55.46 -10.05 21.14
CA ASP A 154 55.19 -10.66 22.45
C ASP A 154 53.77 -10.36 22.97
N SER A 155 52.85 -9.89 22.11
CA SER A 155 51.47 -9.61 22.54
C SER A 155 50.69 -10.90 22.83
N HIS A 156 49.62 -10.78 23.61
CA HIS A 156 48.71 -11.90 23.91
C HIS A 156 47.99 -12.46 22.66
N PHE A 157 48.06 -11.75 21.53
CA PHE A 157 47.52 -12.15 20.24
C PHE A 157 48.56 -12.86 19.36
N GLY A 158 49.85 -12.80 19.70
CA GLY A 158 50.97 -13.26 18.87
C GLY A 158 51.29 -12.36 17.67
N HIS A 159 50.36 -11.49 17.29
CA HIS A 159 50.53 -10.36 16.37
C HIS A 159 49.44 -9.32 16.65
N ASP A 160 49.78 -8.22 17.36
CA ASP A 160 48.85 -7.09 17.57
C ASP A 160 48.97 -6.11 16.40
N LYS A 161 48.06 -6.27 15.44
CA LYS A 161 47.96 -5.48 14.22
C LYS A 161 47.93 -3.96 14.48
N SER A 162 47.44 -3.50 15.65
CA SER A 162 47.41 -2.09 16.00
C SER A 162 48.80 -1.44 16.13
N LEU A 163 49.82 -2.23 16.50
CA LEU A 163 51.18 -1.74 16.70
C LEU A 163 51.79 -1.19 15.41
N GLU A 164 51.45 -1.78 14.27
CA GLU A 164 51.92 -1.33 12.96
C GLU A 164 51.23 -0.04 12.49
N ILE A 165 49.99 0.20 12.94
CA ILE A 165 49.17 1.35 12.51
C ILE A 165 49.46 2.60 13.37
N LYS A 166 49.67 2.42 14.69
CA LYS A 166 49.87 3.49 15.68
C LYS A 166 50.88 4.58 15.26
N PRO A 167 52.06 4.26 14.68
CA PRO A 167 53.01 5.29 14.25
C PRO A 167 52.45 6.23 13.17
N TYR A 168 51.56 5.74 12.31
CA TYR A 168 50.90 6.53 11.26
C TYR A 168 49.70 7.29 11.83
N ALA A 169 48.93 6.65 12.72
CA ALA A 169 47.81 7.29 13.40
C ALA A 169 48.25 8.50 14.24
N ALA A 170 49.45 8.46 14.82
CA ALA A 170 50.04 9.52 15.64
C ALA A 170 50.68 10.69 14.85
N LEU A 171 50.63 10.68 13.52
CA LEU A 171 51.16 11.78 12.72
C LEU A 171 50.30 13.06 12.87
N PRO A 172 50.92 14.27 12.82
CA PRO A 172 50.17 15.52 12.90
C PRO A 172 49.18 15.74 11.75
N ASP A 173 48.09 16.45 12.06
CA ASP A 173 47.11 16.89 11.08
C ASP A 173 47.77 17.72 9.96
N GLY A 174 47.41 17.43 8.70
CA GLY A 174 48.00 18.04 7.50
C GLY A 174 49.17 17.25 6.89
N VAL A 175 49.76 16.30 7.63
CA VAL A 175 50.78 15.36 7.13
C VAL A 175 50.31 13.90 7.22
N ARG A 176 49.41 13.59 8.16
CA ARG A 176 48.80 12.28 8.34
C ARG A 176 47.92 11.89 7.13
N PRO A 177 48.15 10.71 6.50
CA PRO A 177 47.25 10.19 5.48
C PRO A 177 45.92 9.71 6.09
N THR A 178 44.90 9.55 5.26
CA THR A 178 43.68 8.84 5.69
C THR A 178 44.00 7.36 5.83
N LEU A 179 43.73 6.78 7.00
CA LEU A 179 43.99 5.38 7.31
C LEU A 179 42.70 4.59 7.16
N LEU A 180 42.70 3.61 6.26
CA LEU A 180 41.55 2.72 6.02
C LEU A 180 41.92 1.31 6.46
N TYR A 181 40.97 0.55 7.01
CA TYR A 181 41.16 -0.86 7.37
C TYR A 181 40.07 -1.74 6.77
N ALA A 182 40.40 -2.92 6.26
CA ALA A 182 39.44 -3.97 5.92
C ALA A 182 39.70 -5.24 6.73
N GLY A 183 38.65 -5.83 7.29
CA GLY A 183 38.75 -7.05 8.10
C GLY A 183 37.45 -7.83 8.16
N ASP A 184 37.51 -9.04 8.69
CA ASP A 184 36.40 -9.98 8.82
C ASP A 184 36.26 -10.55 10.24
N GLY A 185 37.35 -10.58 11.02
CA GLY A 185 37.42 -11.28 12.30
C GLY A 185 37.58 -10.39 13.55
N VAL A 186 37.40 -10.99 14.73
CA VAL A 186 37.53 -10.30 16.04
C VAL A 186 38.95 -9.78 16.31
N SER A 187 39.98 -10.43 15.75
CA SER A 187 41.38 -10.02 15.85
C SER A 187 41.65 -8.66 15.20
N ASP A 188 40.78 -8.20 14.31
CA ASP A 188 40.90 -6.91 13.62
C ASP A 188 40.45 -5.71 14.45
N LEU A 189 39.79 -5.94 15.59
CA LEU A 189 39.23 -4.86 16.41
C LEU A 189 40.30 -3.88 16.90
N SER A 190 41.51 -4.36 17.22
CA SER A 190 42.59 -3.48 17.67
C SER A 190 43.12 -2.61 16.54
N ALA A 191 43.23 -3.15 15.32
CA ALA A 191 43.63 -2.39 14.15
C ALA A 191 42.55 -1.38 13.74
N ALA A 192 41.29 -1.79 13.75
CA ALA A 192 40.16 -0.93 13.42
C ALA A 192 40.12 0.34 14.28
N ALA A 193 40.41 0.23 15.58
CA ALA A 193 40.42 1.35 16.51
C ALA A 193 41.46 2.44 16.19
N GLU A 194 42.51 2.11 15.43
CA GLU A 194 43.59 3.02 15.05
C GLU A 194 43.40 3.64 13.66
N THR A 195 42.27 3.36 12.98
CA THR A 195 41.99 3.83 11.61
C THR A 195 40.79 4.77 11.51
N ASP A 196 40.70 5.52 10.41
CA ASP A 196 39.65 6.52 10.18
C ASP A 196 38.32 5.89 9.70
N LEU A 197 38.41 4.76 8.99
CA LEU A 197 37.26 4.01 8.49
C LEU A 197 37.57 2.52 8.44
N LEU A 198 36.73 1.74 9.12
CA LEU A 198 36.72 0.28 9.05
C LEU A 198 35.72 -0.21 7.98
N PHE A 199 36.19 -1.08 7.10
CA PHE A 199 35.37 -1.95 6.25
C PHE A 199 35.28 -3.34 6.91
N ALA A 200 34.08 -3.75 7.34
CA ALA A 200 33.85 -5.06 7.93
C ALA A 200 33.15 -6.01 6.94
N LYS A 201 33.68 -7.21 6.76
CA LYS A 201 33.16 -8.19 5.78
C LYS A 201 31.76 -8.66 6.18
N LYS A 202 30.81 -8.56 5.25
CA LYS A 202 29.42 -9.01 5.46
C LYS A 202 29.38 -10.49 5.87
N GLY A 203 28.60 -10.78 6.91
CA GLY A 203 28.34 -12.14 7.38
C GLY A 203 29.43 -12.75 8.27
N ASN A 204 30.48 -11.99 8.62
CA ASN A 204 31.54 -12.44 9.51
C ASN A 204 31.47 -11.78 10.89
N ASP A 205 32.24 -12.31 11.84
CA ASP A 205 32.16 -11.96 13.26
C ASP A 205 32.44 -10.48 13.54
N LEU A 206 33.31 -9.82 12.76
CA LEU A 206 33.66 -8.42 12.99
C LEU A 206 32.45 -7.49 12.92
N VAL A 207 31.49 -7.74 12.01
CA VAL A 207 30.23 -6.97 11.92
C VAL A 207 29.45 -7.07 13.23
N THR A 208 29.21 -8.30 13.70
CA THR A 208 28.48 -8.58 14.95
C THR A 208 29.16 -7.91 16.15
N PHE A 209 30.49 -7.95 16.21
CA PHE A 209 31.23 -7.33 17.31
C PHE A 209 31.20 -5.80 17.25
N CYS A 210 31.33 -5.20 16.07
CA CYS A 210 31.26 -3.75 15.91
C CYS A 210 29.88 -3.22 16.31
N GLU A 211 28.80 -3.90 15.91
CA GLU A 211 27.43 -3.59 16.34
C GLU A 211 27.28 -3.64 17.87
N ARG A 212 27.74 -4.73 18.49
CA ARG A 212 27.68 -4.92 19.96
C ARG A 212 28.46 -3.85 20.73
N LYS A 213 29.59 -3.39 20.19
CA LYS A 213 30.48 -2.41 20.84
C LYS A 213 30.16 -0.96 20.46
N GLY A 214 29.17 -0.73 19.59
CA GLY A 214 28.88 0.60 19.06
C GLY A 214 30.04 1.21 18.28
N MET A 215 30.93 0.37 17.73
CA MET A 215 32.03 0.84 16.90
C MET A 215 31.49 1.07 15.48
N PRO A 216 31.74 2.23 14.88
CA PRO A 216 31.32 2.50 13.50
C PRO A 216 32.18 1.80 12.47
N PHE A 217 31.52 1.27 11.45
CA PHE A 217 32.11 0.52 10.34
C PHE A 217 31.23 0.67 9.09
N THR A 218 31.77 0.25 7.95
CA THR A 218 31.08 0.11 6.68
C THR A 218 31.08 -1.36 6.30
N VAL A 219 29.93 -1.92 5.94
CA VAL A 219 29.86 -3.31 5.48
C VAL A 219 30.38 -3.39 4.04
N PHE A 220 31.21 -4.39 3.74
CA PHE A 220 31.59 -4.74 2.37
C PHE A 220 31.31 -6.22 2.08
N GLU A 221 30.85 -6.52 0.87
CA GLU A 221 30.68 -7.90 0.40
C GLU A 221 31.90 -8.41 -0.34
N ASN A 222 32.53 -7.55 -1.14
CA ASN A 222 33.72 -7.84 -1.94
C ASN A 222 34.54 -6.58 -2.17
N TRP A 223 35.70 -6.70 -2.81
CA TRP A 223 36.65 -5.59 -2.95
C TRP A 223 36.20 -4.47 -3.91
N SER A 224 35.12 -4.67 -4.69
CA SER A 224 34.62 -3.61 -5.58
C SER A 224 34.04 -2.42 -4.82
N SER A 225 33.32 -2.66 -3.71
CA SER A 225 32.76 -1.58 -2.88
C SER A 225 33.84 -0.84 -2.09
N ILE A 226 34.89 -1.57 -1.66
CA ILE A 226 36.08 -0.96 -1.07
C ILE A 226 36.73 -0.04 -2.10
N LEU A 227 37.00 -0.54 -3.31
CA LEU A 227 37.59 0.24 -4.40
C LEU A 227 36.81 1.51 -4.72
N ALA A 228 35.48 1.41 -4.88
CA ALA A 228 34.63 2.56 -5.14
C ALA A 228 34.71 3.61 -4.02
N THR A 229 34.63 3.18 -2.77
CA THR A 229 34.70 4.08 -1.60
C THR A 229 36.07 4.74 -1.49
N THR A 230 37.16 3.98 -1.67
CA THR A 230 38.52 4.51 -1.61
C THR A 230 38.80 5.50 -2.75
N LYS A 231 38.26 5.29 -3.95
CA LYS A 231 38.30 6.26 -5.07
C LYS A 231 37.59 7.57 -4.71
N ASP A 232 36.41 7.49 -4.11
CA ASP A 232 35.64 8.66 -3.69
C ASP A 232 36.35 9.44 -2.56
N ILE A 233 37.03 8.74 -1.63
CA ILE A 233 37.85 9.37 -0.59
C ILE A 233 39.10 10.03 -1.20
N LEU A 234 39.81 9.34 -2.10
CA LEU A 234 41.04 9.86 -2.70
C LEU A 234 40.80 11.11 -3.56
N SER A 235 39.68 11.13 -4.29
CA SER A 235 39.26 12.27 -5.11
C SER A 235 38.73 13.44 -4.29
N GLY A 236 38.45 13.25 -3.00
CA GLY A 236 37.87 14.26 -2.11
C GLY A 236 36.36 14.45 -2.28
N LYS A 237 35.69 13.56 -3.04
CA LYS A 237 34.23 13.58 -3.22
C LYS A 237 33.51 13.30 -1.90
N VAL A 238 34.09 12.45 -1.05
CA VAL A 238 33.65 12.19 0.32
C VAL A 238 34.85 12.12 1.25
N THR A 239 34.63 12.41 2.53
CA THR A 239 35.61 12.15 3.59
C THR A 239 35.28 10.85 4.31
N ALA A 240 36.27 10.19 4.91
CA ALA A 240 36.05 9.00 5.76
C ALA A 240 34.99 9.25 6.85
N LYS A 241 34.96 10.46 7.42
CA LYS A 241 33.96 10.90 8.41
C LYS A 241 32.54 10.98 7.82
N GLN A 242 32.38 11.45 6.58
CA GLN A 242 31.09 11.49 5.90
C GLN A 242 30.56 10.10 5.57
N VAL A 243 31.43 9.19 5.14
CA VAL A 243 31.06 7.78 4.90
C VAL A 243 30.54 7.15 6.19
N ARG A 244 31.28 7.31 7.29
CA ARG A 244 30.90 6.87 8.64
C ARG A 244 29.56 7.47 9.11
N ALA A 245 29.35 8.77 8.91
CA ALA A 245 28.11 9.44 9.30
C ALA A 245 26.91 9.02 8.44
N GLY A 246 27.11 8.78 7.14
CA GLY A 246 26.06 8.32 6.22
C GLY A 246 25.51 6.95 6.61
N VAL A 247 26.38 6.01 7.00
CA VAL A 247 25.96 4.69 7.51
C VAL A 247 25.17 4.82 8.81
N GLN A 248 25.62 5.65 9.75
CA GLN A 248 24.91 5.90 11.01
C GLN A 248 23.53 6.52 10.78
N LEU A 249 23.42 7.48 9.85
CA LEU A 249 22.15 8.12 9.50
C LEU A 249 21.17 7.13 8.83
N ALA A 250 21.68 6.26 7.97
CA ALA A 250 20.89 5.20 7.32
C ALA A 250 20.34 4.19 8.34
N LEU A 251 21.12 3.80 9.35
CA LEU A 251 20.67 2.92 10.43
C LEU A 251 19.60 3.58 11.30
N VAL A 252 19.76 4.88 11.62
CA VAL A 252 18.74 5.63 12.37
C VAL A 252 17.46 5.80 11.55
N ALA A 253 17.57 6.14 10.26
CA ALA A 253 16.42 6.25 9.36
C ALA A 253 15.70 4.89 9.20
N PHE A 254 16.45 3.79 9.11
CA PHE A 254 15.89 2.44 9.07
C PHE A 254 15.20 2.05 10.37
N PHE A 255 15.77 2.42 11.53
CA PHE A 255 15.12 2.19 12.82
C PHE A 255 13.84 3.02 12.98
N ILE A 256 13.85 4.29 12.56
CA ILE A 256 12.66 5.14 12.52
C ILE A 256 11.62 4.53 11.58
N LEU A 257 12.02 4.04 10.40
CA LEU A 257 11.13 3.36 9.47
C LEU A 257 10.51 2.11 10.09
N ILE A 258 11.30 1.25 10.73
CA ILE A 258 10.79 0.06 11.44
C ILE A 258 9.85 0.46 12.56
N LEU A 259 10.20 1.48 13.35
CA LEU A 259 9.36 1.97 14.44
C LEU A 259 8.03 2.48 13.90
N VAL A 260 8.07 3.27 12.82
CA VAL A 260 6.89 3.78 12.12
C VAL A 260 6.07 2.61 11.59
N VAL A 261 6.65 1.65 10.86
CA VAL A 261 5.94 0.45 10.36
C VAL A 261 5.36 -0.41 11.48
N THR A 262 6.06 -0.53 12.61
CA THR A 262 5.60 -1.34 13.75
C THR A 262 4.48 -0.66 14.51
N LEU A 263 4.62 0.65 14.76
CA LEU A 263 3.56 1.47 15.32
C LEU A 263 2.37 1.52 14.38
N ASP A 264 2.60 1.53 13.07
CA ASP A 264 1.55 1.61 12.07
C ASP A 264 0.81 0.29 11.91
N ASN A 265 1.51 -0.84 11.92
CA ASN A 265 0.90 -2.17 12.02
C ASN A 265 0.05 -2.37 13.27
N ARG A 266 0.33 -1.63 14.36
CA ARG A 266 -0.36 -1.81 15.65
C ARG A 266 -1.40 -0.73 15.97
N PHE A 267 -1.20 0.48 15.42
CA PHE A 267 -1.95 1.68 15.78
C PHE A 267 -2.33 2.56 14.57
N ARG A 268 -2.00 2.17 13.33
CA ARG A 268 -2.26 2.94 12.10
C ARG A 268 -1.83 4.41 12.20
N VAL A 269 -0.54 4.64 12.46
CA VAL A 269 0.04 5.99 12.60
C VAL A 269 0.48 6.62 11.28
N LEU A 270 0.59 5.84 10.20
CA LEU A 270 0.80 6.37 8.86
C LEU A 270 -0.52 6.85 8.25
N PRO A 271 -0.47 7.91 7.42
CA PRO A 271 -1.64 8.45 6.74
C PRO A 271 -2.35 7.41 5.85
N ALA A 272 -3.69 7.51 5.77
CA ALA A 272 -4.54 6.56 5.05
C ALA A 272 -4.18 6.46 3.55
N SER A 273 -3.61 7.53 2.98
CA SER A 273 -3.09 7.61 1.62
C SER A 273 -1.93 6.62 1.34
N ILE A 274 -1.15 6.24 2.35
CA ILE A 274 -0.04 5.26 2.24
C ILE A 274 -0.57 3.83 2.42
N HIS A 275 -1.58 3.63 3.26
CA HIS A 275 -2.29 2.35 3.42
C HIS A 275 -3.12 1.97 2.18
N GLY A 276 -3.60 2.97 1.43
CA GLY A 276 -4.40 2.80 0.23
C GLY A 276 -3.64 2.27 -1.00
N HIS A 277 -2.31 2.11 -0.92
CA HIS A 277 -1.47 1.70 -2.05
C HIS A 277 -0.92 0.26 -1.97
N LEU A 278 -1.43 -0.59 -1.08
CA LEU A 278 -1.24 -2.03 -1.22
C LEU A 278 -2.29 -2.56 -2.22
N PRO A 279 -1.91 -2.89 -3.46
CA PRO A 279 -2.82 -3.58 -4.34
C PRO A 279 -2.97 -4.99 -3.76
N SER A 280 -4.16 -5.35 -3.28
CA SER A 280 -4.51 -6.75 -3.00
C SER A 280 -4.55 -7.61 -4.28
N HIS A 281 -4.32 -6.99 -5.44
CA HIS A 281 -4.43 -7.59 -6.75
C HIS A 281 -3.18 -7.33 -7.58
N TYR A 282 -2.21 -8.21 -7.43
CA TYR A 282 -1.06 -8.25 -8.31
C TYR A 282 -1.45 -8.87 -9.66
N SER A 283 -1.18 -8.16 -10.75
CA SER A 283 -1.28 -8.73 -12.11
C SER A 283 -0.26 -9.86 -12.26
N GLY A 284 -0.64 -10.96 -12.91
CA GLY A 284 0.24 -12.12 -13.12
C GLY A 284 0.24 -13.13 -11.98
N PHE A 285 -0.85 -13.24 -11.22
CA PHE A 285 -1.08 -14.29 -10.24
C PHE A 285 -2.25 -15.19 -10.66
N ALA A 286 -2.10 -16.49 -10.44
CA ALA A 286 -3.14 -17.48 -10.62
C ALA A 286 -3.52 -18.11 -9.28
N ILE A 287 -4.82 -18.33 -9.06
CA ILE A 287 -5.30 -19.06 -7.88
C ILE A 287 -5.05 -20.57 -8.10
N THR A 288 -4.41 -21.22 -7.14
CA THR A 288 -4.09 -22.66 -7.19
C THR A 288 -4.97 -23.50 -6.26
N ASP A 289 -5.48 -22.92 -5.18
CA ASP A 289 -6.41 -23.58 -4.26
C ASP A 289 -7.30 -22.56 -3.52
N VAL A 290 -8.43 -23.03 -3.01
CA VAL A 290 -9.42 -22.26 -2.25
C VAL A 290 -10.03 -23.18 -1.20
N THR A 291 -10.16 -22.72 0.03
CA THR A 291 -10.83 -23.48 1.09
C THR A 291 -11.49 -22.53 2.08
N VAL A 292 -12.48 -23.04 2.81
CA VAL A 292 -12.92 -22.41 4.05
C VAL A 292 -12.05 -22.90 5.20
N VAL A 293 -11.69 -21.99 6.11
CA VAL A 293 -11.14 -22.33 7.42
C VAL A 293 -12.10 -21.81 8.49
N THR A 294 -12.54 -22.71 9.38
CA THR A 294 -13.33 -22.35 10.55
C THR A 294 -12.42 -22.40 11.78
N CYS A 295 -12.45 -21.35 12.59
CA CYS A 295 -11.75 -21.33 13.86
C CYS A 295 -12.67 -21.03 15.04
N SER A 296 -12.24 -21.45 16.24
CA SER A 296 -12.97 -21.22 17.48
C SER A 296 -12.08 -20.61 18.56
N SER A 297 -12.60 -19.57 19.22
CA SER A 297 -11.92 -18.90 20.34
C SER A 297 -11.79 -19.77 21.60
N ILE A 298 -12.53 -20.89 21.68
CA ILE A 298 -12.46 -21.84 22.81
C ILE A 298 -11.38 -22.90 22.59
N ASN A 299 -10.99 -23.16 21.33
CA ASN A 299 -9.96 -24.15 21.00
C ASN A 299 -8.61 -23.45 20.77
N PRO A 300 -7.64 -23.52 21.70
CA PRO A 300 -6.36 -22.81 21.59
C PRO A 300 -5.48 -23.29 20.41
N PHE A 301 -5.78 -24.45 19.82
CA PHE A 301 -5.10 -24.96 18.63
C PHE A 301 -5.76 -24.55 17.31
N SER A 302 -6.89 -23.84 17.39
CA SER A 302 -7.64 -23.35 16.24
C SER A 302 -7.28 -21.90 15.98
N ASN A 303 -6.57 -21.63 14.88
CA ASN A 303 -6.35 -20.25 14.42
C ASN A 303 -6.75 -20.12 12.94
N CYS A 304 -7.31 -18.97 12.58
CA CYS A 304 -7.64 -18.62 11.20
C CYS A 304 -6.45 -17.93 10.49
N LYS A 305 -5.21 -18.21 10.90
CA LYS A 305 -4.04 -17.63 10.24
C LYS A 305 -3.73 -18.34 8.93
N PRO A 306 -3.08 -17.68 7.96
CA PRO A 306 -2.59 -18.32 6.75
C PRO A 306 -1.73 -19.56 7.06
N ARG A 307 -1.86 -20.60 6.22
CA ARG A 307 -1.09 -21.86 6.38
C ARG A 307 0.38 -21.69 5.99
N SER A 308 0.67 -20.78 5.07
CA SER A 308 2.01 -20.39 4.59
C SER A 308 1.92 -19.02 3.91
N GLU A 309 3.06 -18.48 3.49
CA GLU A 309 3.14 -17.18 2.80
C GLU A 309 2.38 -17.14 1.46
N SER A 310 2.15 -18.29 0.81
CA SER A 310 1.37 -18.40 -0.43
C SER A 310 -0.14 -18.31 -0.23
N TRP A 311 -0.63 -18.40 1.02
CA TRP A 311 -2.05 -18.35 1.34
C TRP A 311 -2.45 -16.96 1.80
N THR A 312 -3.53 -16.45 1.21
CA THR A 312 -4.17 -15.19 1.59
C THR A 312 -5.55 -15.48 2.20
N VAL A 313 -5.98 -14.64 3.12
CA VAL A 313 -7.30 -14.70 3.75
C VAL A 313 -8.15 -13.56 3.21
N VAL A 314 -9.39 -13.85 2.83
CA VAL A 314 -10.41 -12.80 2.63
C VAL A 314 -10.84 -12.35 4.02
N GLU A 315 -10.54 -11.11 4.38
CA GLU A 315 -10.78 -10.52 5.72
C GLU A 315 -12.28 -10.20 5.98
N LYS A 316 -13.14 -11.20 5.74
CA LYS A 316 -14.59 -11.17 5.94
C LYS A 316 -15.01 -12.44 6.67
N ASP A 317 -15.49 -12.27 7.90
CA ASP A 317 -16.08 -13.37 8.66
C ASP A 317 -17.38 -13.80 7.99
N LEU A 318 -17.44 -15.04 7.53
CA LEU A 318 -18.58 -15.62 6.81
C LEU A 318 -19.85 -15.65 7.66
N TYR A 319 -19.73 -15.54 8.99
CA TYR A 319 -20.86 -15.42 9.91
C TYR A 319 -21.24 -13.96 10.22
N LEU A 320 -20.63 -12.96 9.57
CA LEU A 320 -20.85 -11.53 9.83
C LEU A 320 -20.75 -11.18 11.33
N ARG A 321 -19.78 -11.80 12.04
CA ARG A 321 -19.54 -11.62 13.49
C ARG A 321 -20.73 -11.98 14.39
N THR A 322 -21.67 -12.78 13.91
CA THR A 322 -22.79 -13.30 14.72
C THR A 322 -22.41 -14.51 15.57
N GLY A 323 -21.28 -15.15 15.27
CA GLY A 323 -20.75 -16.27 16.04
C GLY A 323 -20.13 -15.82 17.36
N TRP A 324 -20.58 -16.40 18.48
CA TRP A 324 -20.06 -16.06 19.82
C TRP A 324 -18.64 -16.60 20.03
N THR A 325 -18.34 -17.76 19.45
CA THR A 325 -17.11 -18.51 19.72
C THR A 325 -16.48 -19.09 18.45
N SER A 326 -17.07 -18.83 17.28
CA SER A 326 -16.67 -19.41 16.00
C SER A 326 -16.65 -18.34 14.92
N SER A 327 -15.60 -18.34 14.11
CA SER A 327 -15.48 -17.53 12.89
C SER A 327 -15.11 -18.43 11.73
N ALA A 328 -15.45 -18.02 10.52
CA ALA A 328 -15.04 -18.73 9.31
C ALA A 328 -14.61 -17.74 8.23
N PHE A 329 -13.57 -18.09 7.49
CA PHE A 329 -12.99 -17.23 6.45
C PHE A 329 -12.66 -18.04 5.20
N ILE A 330 -12.68 -17.37 4.05
CA ILE A 330 -12.15 -17.91 2.80
C ILE A 330 -10.64 -17.72 2.80
N HIS A 331 -9.93 -18.83 2.59
CA HIS A 331 -8.49 -18.85 2.37
C HIS A 331 -8.26 -19.28 0.92
N PHE A 332 -7.34 -18.62 0.23
CA PHE A 332 -6.96 -19.02 -1.12
C PHE A 332 -5.44 -19.00 -1.26
N GLU A 333 -4.93 -19.92 -2.05
CA GLU A 333 -3.53 -19.96 -2.44
C GLU A 333 -3.38 -19.29 -3.80
N HIS A 334 -2.40 -18.39 -3.90
CA HIS A 334 -2.02 -17.78 -5.16
C HIS A 334 -0.53 -17.98 -5.43
N LYS A 335 -0.18 -18.07 -6.72
CA LYS A 335 1.21 -18.09 -7.17
C LYS A 335 1.36 -17.16 -8.35
N LYS A 336 2.54 -16.57 -8.48
CA LYS A 336 2.86 -15.83 -9.71
C LYS A 336 2.89 -16.80 -10.89
N GLU A 337 2.39 -16.35 -12.03
CA GLU A 337 2.37 -17.13 -13.26
C GLU A 337 3.78 -17.59 -13.67
N GLU A 338 4.80 -16.76 -13.43
CA GLU A 338 6.21 -17.08 -13.68
C GLU A 338 6.79 -18.15 -12.74
N GLU A 339 6.17 -18.35 -11.58
CA GLU A 339 6.59 -19.31 -10.55
C GLU A 339 5.82 -20.64 -10.64
N LEU A 340 4.87 -20.78 -11.58
CA LEU A 340 4.10 -22.01 -11.77
C LEU A 340 4.97 -23.13 -12.35
N SER A 341 5.08 -24.24 -11.62
CA SER A 341 5.71 -25.48 -12.09
C SER A 341 4.76 -26.30 -12.97
N SER A 342 5.30 -27.25 -13.72
CA SER A 342 4.49 -28.19 -14.53
C SER A 342 3.55 -29.09 -13.71
N SER A 343 3.73 -29.16 -12.39
CA SER A 343 2.88 -29.91 -11.47
C SER A 343 1.81 -29.05 -10.80
N ASP A 344 1.93 -27.73 -10.84
CA ASP A 344 0.95 -26.83 -10.25
C ASP A 344 -0.35 -26.87 -11.05
N LYS A 345 -1.48 -26.88 -10.34
CA LYS A 345 -2.81 -26.82 -10.96
C LYS A 345 -3.43 -25.47 -10.69
N VAL A 346 -3.85 -24.79 -11.76
CA VAL A 346 -4.57 -23.52 -11.69
C VAL A 346 -6.07 -23.79 -11.59
N VAL A 347 -6.76 -23.03 -10.74
CA VAL A 347 -8.23 -23.04 -10.64
C VAL A 347 -8.83 -22.34 -11.86
N ILE A 348 -9.53 -23.11 -12.69
CA ILE A 348 -10.20 -22.63 -13.90
C ILE A 348 -11.72 -22.53 -13.73
N ASP A 349 -12.26 -23.14 -12.68
CA ASP A 349 -13.67 -22.97 -12.31
C ASP A 349 -13.89 -23.24 -10.83
N LEU A 350 -14.92 -22.60 -10.29
CA LEU A 350 -15.34 -22.71 -8.89
C LEU A 350 -16.87 -22.70 -8.84
N LYS A 351 -17.45 -23.70 -8.19
CA LYS A 351 -18.89 -23.86 -7.97
C LYS A 351 -19.17 -24.21 -6.52
N ILE A 352 -20.35 -23.82 -6.04
CA ILE A 352 -20.82 -24.20 -4.71
C ILE A 352 -22.00 -25.15 -4.93
N SER A 353 -21.93 -26.36 -4.38
CA SER A 353 -22.93 -27.41 -4.60
C SER A 353 -22.84 -28.51 -3.54
N ARG A 354 -23.99 -29.11 -3.19
CA ARG A 354 -24.07 -30.33 -2.36
C ARG A 354 -23.65 -31.59 -3.11
N LEU A 355 -23.71 -31.56 -4.44
CA LEU A 355 -23.39 -32.68 -5.34
C LEU A 355 -22.23 -32.31 -6.26
N VAL A 356 -21.50 -33.32 -6.76
CA VAL A 356 -20.44 -33.12 -7.75
C VAL A 356 -21.02 -32.38 -8.96
N PRO A 357 -20.46 -31.23 -9.37
CA PRO A 357 -20.98 -30.50 -10.52
C PRO A 357 -20.85 -31.27 -11.84
N GLU A 358 -21.88 -31.19 -12.68
CA GLU A 358 -21.85 -31.82 -14.00
C GLU A 358 -20.77 -31.22 -14.89
N SER A 359 -20.10 -32.08 -15.68
CA SER A 359 -19.10 -31.67 -16.67
C SER A 359 -19.73 -31.65 -18.06
N THR A 360 -19.97 -30.46 -18.62
CA THR A 360 -20.36 -30.28 -20.03
C THR A 360 -19.26 -30.77 -20.99
N ASP A 361 -19.59 -31.06 -22.25
CA ASP A 361 -18.62 -31.61 -23.22
C ASP A 361 -17.45 -30.65 -23.54
N GLU A 362 -17.66 -29.34 -23.48
CA GLU A 362 -16.55 -28.36 -23.52
C GLU A 362 -15.67 -28.45 -22.27
N SER A 363 -16.28 -28.62 -21.10
CA SER A 363 -15.58 -28.71 -19.84
C SER A 363 -14.79 -30.02 -19.67
N LYS A 364 -15.15 -31.09 -20.41
CA LYS A 364 -14.38 -32.35 -20.49
C LYS A 364 -13.10 -32.16 -21.32
N LYS A 365 -13.10 -31.29 -22.33
CA LYS A 365 -11.91 -30.96 -23.13
C LYS A 365 -10.85 -30.21 -22.32
N ASP A 366 -11.23 -29.46 -21.28
CA ASP A 366 -10.32 -28.66 -20.45
C ASP A 366 -9.51 -29.48 -19.42
N GLY A 367 -9.82 -30.78 -19.24
CA GLY A 367 -8.96 -31.76 -18.56
C GLY A 367 -8.91 -31.68 -17.03
N GLY A 368 -9.79 -30.90 -16.39
CA GLY A 368 -9.86 -30.78 -14.93
C GLY A 368 -10.92 -31.70 -14.29
N VAL A 369 -10.59 -32.28 -13.13
CA VAL A 369 -11.53 -33.02 -12.26
C VAL A 369 -12.04 -32.07 -11.19
N TRP A 370 -13.31 -32.21 -10.80
CA TRP A 370 -13.88 -31.46 -9.68
C TRP A 370 -13.36 -32.01 -8.35
N GLU A 371 -12.81 -31.13 -7.54
CA GLU A 371 -12.26 -31.45 -6.22
C GLU A 371 -13.04 -30.73 -5.13
N GLU A 372 -13.48 -31.48 -4.10
CA GLU A 372 -14.29 -30.97 -3.01
C GLU A 372 -13.45 -30.22 -1.96
N ARG A 373 -14.04 -29.18 -1.37
CA ARG A 373 -13.52 -28.38 -0.26
C ARG A 373 -14.68 -28.06 0.72
N PRO A 374 -14.38 -27.72 1.99
CA PRO A 374 -15.42 -27.36 2.96
C PRO A 374 -16.32 -26.21 2.48
N GLY A 375 -17.57 -26.19 2.94
CA GLY A 375 -18.57 -25.18 2.55
C GLY A 375 -19.25 -25.46 1.21
N GLY A 376 -19.17 -26.70 0.71
CA GLY A 376 -19.73 -27.10 -0.58
C GLY A 376 -18.95 -26.56 -1.78
N ILE A 377 -17.71 -26.09 -1.58
CA ILE A 377 -16.86 -25.56 -2.65
C ILE A 377 -16.33 -26.72 -3.48
N TRP A 378 -16.52 -26.63 -4.79
CA TRP A 378 -15.94 -27.51 -5.79
C TRP A 378 -14.99 -26.71 -6.68
N LEU A 379 -13.73 -27.15 -6.74
CA LEU A 379 -12.70 -26.54 -7.59
C LEU A 379 -12.44 -27.41 -8.80
N LYS A 380 -12.44 -26.79 -9.98
CA LYS A 380 -11.93 -27.40 -11.19
C LYS A 380 -10.54 -26.86 -11.45
N ARG A 381 -9.54 -27.75 -11.40
CA ARG A 381 -8.13 -27.37 -11.55
C ARG A 381 -7.46 -28.09 -12.69
N THR A 382 -6.51 -27.44 -13.36
CA THR A 382 -5.80 -28.02 -14.51
C THR A 382 -4.31 -27.70 -14.46
N ALA A 383 -3.48 -28.66 -14.85
CA ALA A 383 -2.02 -28.50 -15.01
C ALA A 383 -1.62 -28.24 -16.49
N LYS A 384 -2.60 -27.93 -17.36
CA LYS A 384 -2.32 -27.63 -18.76
C LYS A 384 -1.43 -26.39 -18.88
N ARG A 385 -0.47 -26.46 -19.80
CA ARG A 385 0.39 -25.33 -20.17
C ARG A 385 -0.48 -24.16 -20.65
N HIS A 386 -0.22 -22.94 -20.16
CA HIS A 386 -1.01 -21.72 -20.42
C HIS A 386 -2.43 -21.69 -19.80
N ALA A 387 -2.72 -22.53 -18.81
CA ALA A 387 -3.98 -22.46 -18.09
C ALA A 387 -4.19 -21.12 -17.36
N SER A 388 -3.11 -20.57 -16.79
CA SER A 388 -3.04 -19.22 -16.20
C SER A 388 -3.41 -18.12 -17.19
N ASP A 389 -2.94 -18.26 -18.44
CA ASP A 389 -3.08 -17.23 -19.47
C ASP A 389 -4.50 -17.20 -20.07
N SER A 390 -5.35 -18.16 -19.70
CA SER A 390 -6.71 -18.25 -20.20
C SER A 390 -7.62 -17.23 -19.51
N GLN A 391 -8.54 -16.64 -20.28
CA GLN A 391 -9.66 -15.84 -19.73
C GLN A 391 -10.58 -16.65 -18.79
N LYS A 392 -10.32 -17.95 -18.63
CA LYS A 392 -11.08 -18.84 -17.73
C LYS A 392 -10.43 -18.95 -16.34
N ALA A 393 -9.14 -18.69 -16.18
CA ALA A 393 -8.44 -18.81 -14.91
C ALA A 393 -9.01 -17.86 -13.86
N ILE A 394 -9.21 -18.34 -12.65
CA ILE A 394 -9.57 -17.51 -11.50
C ILE A 394 -8.30 -16.84 -10.99
N THR A 395 -8.32 -15.52 -10.88
CA THR A 395 -7.15 -14.69 -10.50
C THR A 395 -7.37 -13.89 -9.22
N ALA A 396 -8.61 -13.81 -8.71
CA ALA A 396 -8.92 -13.20 -7.43
C ALA A 396 -10.22 -13.77 -6.85
N ILE A 397 -10.35 -13.69 -5.53
CA ILE A 397 -11.49 -14.17 -4.76
C ILE A 397 -11.85 -13.12 -3.70
N ASP A 398 -13.14 -12.91 -3.52
CA ASP A 398 -13.73 -12.04 -2.50
C ASP A 398 -15.03 -12.68 -1.98
N VAL A 399 -15.63 -12.11 -0.95
CA VAL A 399 -16.90 -12.55 -0.38
C VAL A 399 -17.87 -11.38 -0.30
N LEU A 400 -19.10 -11.61 -0.74
CA LEU A 400 -20.22 -10.69 -0.61
C LEU A 400 -21.39 -11.41 0.08
N PHE A 401 -22.37 -10.67 0.57
CA PHE A 401 -23.45 -11.22 1.40
C PHE A 401 -24.82 -10.79 0.89
N GLY A 402 -25.84 -11.61 1.17
CA GLY A 402 -27.23 -11.38 0.76
C GLY A 402 -27.62 -12.04 -0.56
N ALA A 403 -28.92 -12.35 -0.72
CA ALA A 403 -29.50 -12.90 -1.95
C ALA A 403 -29.31 -11.98 -3.17
N ASP A 404 -29.30 -10.69 -2.90
CA ASP A 404 -29.17 -9.58 -3.86
C ASP A 404 -27.72 -9.10 -4.02
N ALA A 405 -26.74 -9.89 -3.57
CA ALA A 405 -25.33 -9.57 -3.73
C ALA A 405 -24.94 -9.45 -5.22
N VAL A 406 -24.31 -8.33 -5.57
CA VAL A 406 -23.81 -8.03 -6.91
C VAL A 406 -22.37 -7.55 -6.85
N ASP A 407 -21.64 -7.72 -7.95
CA ASP A 407 -20.27 -7.21 -8.07
C ASP A 407 -20.16 -6.29 -9.29
N PRO A 408 -19.96 -4.97 -9.11
CA PRO A 408 -19.81 -4.01 -10.19
C PRO A 408 -18.39 -3.99 -10.77
N ARG A 409 -17.42 -4.69 -10.17
CA ARG A 409 -16.05 -4.67 -10.65
C ARG A 409 -15.94 -5.44 -11.96
N ALA A 410 -15.19 -4.88 -12.91
CA ALA A 410 -15.01 -5.50 -14.22
C ALA A 410 -14.35 -6.89 -14.13
N GLY A 411 -14.96 -7.89 -14.76
CA GLY A 411 -14.47 -9.28 -14.80
C GLY A 411 -14.74 -10.10 -13.53
N TRP A 412 -15.50 -9.56 -12.57
CA TRP A 412 -15.95 -10.28 -11.38
C TRP A 412 -17.33 -10.90 -11.57
N GLU A 413 -17.55 -12.06 -10.96
CA GLU A 413 -18.83 -12.77 -10.92
C GLU A 413 -19.13 -13.26 -9.49
N VAL A 414 -20.34 -12.95 -9.01
CA VAL A 414 -20.86 -13.51 -7.75
C VAL A 414 -21.43 -14.89 -8.04
N LYS A 415 -21.18 -15.86 -7.14
CA LYS A 415 -21.73 -17.22 -7.27
C LYS A 415 -23.17 -17.28 -6.76
N ASP A 416 -24.04 -17.90 -7.55
CA ASP A 416 -25.49 -18.00 -7.29
C ASP A 416 -25.86 -18.82 -6.06
N THR A 417 -24.99 -19.73 -5.61
CA THR A 417 -25.24 -20.56 -4.43
C THR A 417 -24.37 -20.07 -3.27
N PRO A 418 -24.95 -19.72 -2.10
CA PRO A 418 -24.18 -19.33 -0.92
C PRO A 418 -23.41 -20.51 -0.34
N LEU A 419 -22.39 -20.22 0.46
CA LEU A 419 -21.56 -21.22 1.13
C LEU A 419 -22.38 -22.12 2.06
N LEU A 420 -22.15 -23.43 1.94
CA LEU A 420 -22.89 -24.48 2.63
C LEU A 420 -22.12 -24.97 3.86
N LEU A 421 -21.89 -24.08 4.83
CA LEU A 421 -21.16 -24.41 6.06
C LEU A 421 -22.10 -24.80 7.19
N ASP A 422 -23.02 -23.90 7.54
CA ASP A 422 -24.06 -24.13 8.54
C ASP A 422 -25.29 -23.25 8.25
N SER A 423 -26.32 -23.37 9.09
CA SER A 423 -27.54 -22.58 8.95
C SER A 423 -27.30 -21.06 9.06
N ARG A 424 -26.19 -20.61 9.66
CA ARG A 424 -25.87 -19.18 9.77
C ARG A 424 -25.36 -18.65 8.45
N THR A 425 -24.48 -19.38 7.75
CA THR A 425 -24.04 -18.97 6.39
C THR A 425 -25.16 -19.05 5.36
N GLU A 426 -26.11 -19.97 5.54
CA GLU A 426 -27.33 -20.00 4.71
C GLU A 426 -28.21 -18.77 4.99
N ASN A 427 -28.31 -18.30 6.24
CA ASN A 427 -29.08 -17.10 6.60
C ASN A 427 -28.39 -15.78 6.20
N THR A 428 -27.07 -15.68 6.31
CA THR A 428 -26.31 -14.49 5.87
C THR A 428 -26.07 -14.47 4.37
N GLU A 429 -26.33 -15.59 3.69
CA GLU A 429 -26.06 -15.82 2.28
C GLU A 429 -24.65 -15.36 1.88
N ALA A 430 -23.64 -15.87 2.59
CA ALA A 430 -22.24 -15.60 2.27
C ALA A 430 -21.90 -16.23 0.90
N ARG A 431 -21.66 -15.39 -0.11
CA ARG A 431 -21.42 -15.76 -1.50
C ARG A 431 -19.98 -15.46 -1.90
N ILE A 432 -19.36 -16.39 -2.61
CA ILE A 432 -18.04 -16.15 -3.20
C ILE A 432 -18.22 -15.26 -4.43
N SER A 433 -17.41 -14.21 -4.55
CA SER A 433 -17.18 -13.47 -5.80
C SER A 433 -15.79 -13.81 -6.34
N VAL A 434 -15.68 -14.04 -7.65
CA VAL A 434 -14.39 -14.39 -8.29
C VAL A 434 -14.11 -13.52 -9.48
N ARG A 435 -12.83 -13.18 -9.71
CA ARG A 435 -12.37 -12.55 -10.95
C ARG A 435 -11.79 -13.56 -11.90
N ARG A 436 -12.14 -13.48 -13.18
CA ARG A 436 -11.53 -14.28 -14.24
C ARG A 436 -10.59 -13.49 -15.12
N GLY A 437 -9.52 -14.15 -15.54
CA GLY A 437 -8.53 -13.57 -16.44
C GLY A 437 -7.80 -12.38 -15.83
N HIS A 438 -7.28 -11.53 -16.70
CA HIS A 438 -6.42 -10.42 -16.31
C HIS A 438 -7.24 -9.23 -15.80
N PRO A 439 -6.78 -8.52 -14.75
CA PRO A 439 -7.43 -7.31 -14.28
C PRO A 439 -7.51 -6.27 -15.40
N THR A 440 -8.72 -5.79 -15.70
CA THR A 440 -8.93 -4.66 -16.61
C THR A 440 -8.69 -3.35 -15.88
N LYS A 441 -7.86 -2.47 -16.44
CA LYS A 441 -7.72 -1.11 -15.91
C LYS A 441 -8.97 -0.30 -16.20
N ASN A 442 -9.62 0.21 -15.16
CA ASN A 442 -10.75 1.12 -15.29
C ASN A 442 -10.24 2.47 -15.84
N LYS A 443 -10.85 2.94 -16.93
CA LYS A 443 -10.62 4.30 -17.43
C LYS A 443 -11.65 5.22 -16.79
N LYS A 444 -11.19 6.25 -16.08
CA LYS A 444 -12.09 7.27 -15.53
C LYS A 444 -12.86 7.96 -16.67
N PRO A 445 -14.20 8.04 -16.61
CA PRO A 445 -14.97 8.75 -17.62
C PRO A 445 -14.66 10.25 -17.57
N VAL A 446 -14.92 10.94 -18.68
CA VAL A 446 -14.83 12.41 -18.76
C VAL A 446 -16.21 12.91 -19.18
N PRO A 447 -17.04 13.38 -18.24
CA PRO A 447 -18.36 13.89 -18.55
C PRO A 447 -18.30 15.05 -19.53
N ARG A 448 -19.26 15.10 -20.44
CA ARG A 448 -19.33 16.13 -21.48
C ARG A 448 -20.77 16.53 -21.74
N ILE A 449 -20.96 17.82 -22.00
CA ILE A 449 -22.21 18.35 -22.54
C ILE A 449 -22.51 17.69 -23.89
N ASN A 450 -23.73 17.18 -24.05
CA ASN A 450 -24.17 16.50 -25.27
C ASN A 450 -24.14 17.41 -26.51
N GLU A 451 -24.27 16.85 -27.71
CA GLU A 451 -24.25 17.64 -28.95
C GLU A 451 -25.43 18.63 -29.06
N ASN A 452 -26.61 18.24 -28.55
CA ASN A 452 -27.76 19.14 -28.35
C ASN A 452 -27.55 20.16 -27.20
N GLY A 453 -26.44 19.99 -26.48
CA GLY A 453 -26.09 20.37 -25.11
C GLY A 453 -27.18 20.68 -24.15
N ARG A 454 -27.95 19.63 -23.99
CA ARG A 454 -28.48 19.22 -22.72
C ARG A 454 -27.41 18.50 -21.91
N PHE A 455 -27.58 18.52 -20.60
CA PHE A 455 -26.90 17.62 -19.68
C PHE A 455 -27.88 17.34 -18.54
N LYS A 456 -28.07 16.08 -18.15
CA LYS A 456 -29.04 15.69 -17.13
C LYS A 456 -28.34 14.99 -15.97
N ILE A 457 -28.53 15.52 -14.77
CA ILE A 457 -28.08 14.92 -13.51
C ILE A 457 -29.28 14.32 -12.80
N MET A 458 -29.16 13.06 -12.39
CA MET A 458 -30.06 12.40 -11.46
C MET A 458 -29.44 12.37 -10.07
N GLN A 459 -30.16 12.84 -9.05
CA GLN A 459 -29.70 12.83 -7.66
C GLN A 459 -30.32 11.64 -6.93
N LEU A 460 -29.49 10.69 -6.50
CA LEU A 460 -29.89 9.56 -5.68
C LEU A 460 -29.54 9.87 -4.21
N ALA A 461 -30.53 10.28 -3.43
CA ALA A 461 -30.39 10.56 -2.01
C ALA A 461 -31.01 9.45 -1.16
N ASP A 462 -30.32 9.05 -0.09
CA ASP A 462 -30.87 8.23 1.00
C ASP A 462 -31.45 6.89 0.49
N LEU A 463 -30.64 6.10 -0.22
CA LEU A 463 -31.07 4.75 -0.69
C LEU A 463 -31.20 3.76 0.46
N HIS A 464 -30.40 3.90 1.52
CA HIS A 464 -30.38 3.02 2.68
C HIS A 464 -30.38 1.53 2.30
N LEU A 465 -29.40 1.11 1.51
CA LEU A 465 -29.23 -0.29 1.17
C LEU A 465 -28.59 -1.05 2.33
N SER A 466 -29.12 -2.24 2.60
CA SER A 466 -28.70 -3.15 3.66
C SER A 466 -27.64 -4.13 3.15
N THR A 467 -27.09 -5.00 4.01
CA THR A 467 -26.24 -6.11 3.52
C THR A 467 -27.03 -7.11 2.68
N GLY A 468 -28.27 -7.43 3.07
CA GLY A 468 -29.20 -8.26 2.28
C GLY A 468 -30.41 -7.45 1.79
N LEU A 469 -31.56 -8.10 1.64
CA LEU A 469 -32.78 -7.52 1.05
C LEU A 469 -33.39 -6.32 1.82
N GLY A 470 -32.98 -6.12 3.08
CA GLY A 470 -33.50 -5.06 3.93
C GLY A 470 -34.99 -5.23 4.31
N ALA A 471 -35.48 -4.35 5.20
CA ALA A 471 -36.88 -4.30 5.58
C ALA A 471 -37.45 -2.92 5.28
N CYS A 472 -38.59 -2.86 4.58
CA CYS A 472 -39.21 -1.58 4.24
C CYS A 472 -39.61 -0.82 5.51
N ARG A 473 -39.19 0.44 5.61
CA ARG A 473 -39.65 1.42 6.59
C ARG A 473 -40.64 2.36 5.92
N ASP A 474 -41.83 2.45 6.50
CA ASP A 474 -42.95 3.29 6.06
C ASP A 474 -43.28 3.25 4.55
N PRO A 475 -43.42 2.06 3.93
CA PRO A 475 -43.70 1.96 2.51
C PRO A 475 -45.10 2.50 2.17
N VAL A 476 -45.19 3.26 1.08
CA VAL A 476 -46.46 3.70 0.46
C VAL A 476 -46.49 3.27 -1.00
N PRO A 477 -47.45 2.44 -1.44
CA PRO A 477 -48.34 1.62 -0.61
C PRO A 477 -47.55 0.62 0.25
N ILE A 478 -48.19 0.09 1.30
CA ILE A 478 -47.58 -0.87 2.22
C ILE A 478 -47.13 -2.14 1.47
N GLU A 479 -48.03 -2.64 0.62
CA GLU A 479 -47.77 -3.76 -0.26
C GLU A 479 -47.81 -3.25 -1.71
N PRO A 480 -46.71 -3.33 -2.48
CA PRO A 480 -46.72 -2.94 -3.88
C PRO A 480 -47.60 -3.89 -4.71
N VAL A 481 -47.59 -5.17 -4.35
CA VAL A 481 -48.47 -6.22 -4.89
C VAL A 481 -49.18 -6.89 -3.72
N PRO A 482 -50.53 -6.99 -3.73
CA PRO A 482 -51.27 -7.60 -2.63
C PRO A 482 -50.77 -9.01 -2.29
N GLY A 483 -50.41 -9.22 -1.02
CA GLY A 483 -49.90 -10.50 -0.51
C GLY A 483 -48.40 -10.73 -0.70
N GLN A 484 -47.66 -9.80 -1.30
CA GLN A 484 -46.20 -9.83 -1.38
C GLN A 484 -45.58 -9.00 -0.26
N LYS A 485 -44.65 -9.60 0.50
CA LYS A 485 -43.90 -8.89 1.54
C LYS A 485 -42.98 -7.84 0.89
N CYS A 486 -42.94 -6.64 1.44
CA CYS A 486 -42.06 -5.56 0.98
C CYS A 486 -40.60 -5.82 1.41
N GLU A 487 -39.71 -5.89 0.44
CA GLU A 487 -38.25 -5.94 0.61
C GLU A 487 -37.68 -4.59 0.18
N ALA A 488 -36.87 -3.97 1.05
CA ALA A 488 -36.47 -2.57 0.89
C ALA A 488 -35.54 -2.37 -0.30
N ASP A 489 -34.47 -3.16 -0.36
CA ASP A 489 -33.42 -2.99 -1.34
C ASP A 489 -33.93 -3.30 -2.77
N PRO A 490 -34.62 -4.43 -3.03
CA PRO A 490 -35.19 -4.71 -4.35
C PRO A 490 -36.16 -3.63 -4.83
N ARG A 491 -37.09 -3.16 -3.98
CA ARG A 491 -38.07 -2.13 -4.37
C ARG A 491 -37.39 -0.79 -4.65
N THR A 492 -36.37 -0.44 -3.87
CA THR A 492 -35.56 0.77 -4.10
C THR A 492 -34.82 0.68 -5.43
N LEU A 493 -34.17 -0.45 -5.72
CA LEU A 493 -33.39 -0.64 -6.94
C LEU A 493 -34.27 -0.76 -8.19
N GLU A 494 -35.46 -1.35 -8.10
CA GLU A 494 -36.45 -1.37 -9.19
C GLU A 494 -36.91 0.06 -9.54
N PHE A 495 -37.15 0.89 -8.52
CA PHE A 495 -37.47 2.30 -8.72
C PHE A 495 -36.33 3.06 -9.41
N VAL A 496 -35.09 2.87 -8.95
CA VAL A 496 -33.90 3.49 -9.56
C VAL A 496 -33.72 3.01 -11.00
N GLU A 497 -33.80 1.70 -11.25
CA GLU A 497 -33.68 1.08 -12.57
C GLU A 497 -34.68 1.68 -13.56
N ARG A 498 -35.96 1.74 -13.19
CA ARG A 498 -37.01 2.33 -14.03
C ARG A 498 -36.67 3.76 -14.44
N LEU A 499 -36.24 4.59 -13.49
CA LEU A 499 -35.92 5.98 -13.79
C LEU A 499 -34.62 6.15 -14.58
N LEU A 500 -33.63 5.29 -14.41
CA LEU A 500 -32.44 5.28 -15.26
C LEU A 500 -32.81 5.01 -16.72
N ASP A 501 -33.75 4.10 -16.97
CA ASP A 501 -34.18 3.73 -18.32
C ASP A 501 -35.12 4.77 -18.96
N GLU A 502 -36.02 5.36 -18.17
CA GLU A 502 -36.97 6.39 -18.63
C GLU A 502 -36.31 7.76 -18.82
N GLU A 503 -35.48 8.22 -17.88
CA GLU A 503 -34.92 9.58 -17.89
C GLU A 503 -33.56 9.65 -18.58
N GLN A 504 -32.82 8.54 -18.68
CA GLN A 504 -31.49 8.45 -19.31
C GLN A 504 -30.56 9.59 -18.89
N PRO A 505 -30.24 9.72 -17.59
CA PRO A 505 -29.35 10.78 -17.12
C PRO A 505 -27.94 10.62 -17.67
N ASP A 506 -27.26 11.74 -17.91
CA ASP A 506 -25.86 11.76 -18.36
C ASP A 506 -24.89 11.48 -17.21
N MET A 507 -25.33 11.75 -15.97
CA MET A 507 -24.56 11.52 -14.75
C MET A 507 -25.49 11.31 -13.55
N VAL A 508 -25.04 10.54 -12.58
CA VAL A 508 -25.71 10.36 -11.28
C VAL A 508 -24.86 10.95 -10.15
N VAL A 509 -25.50 11.64 -9.20
CA VAL A 509 -24.86 12.06 -7.94
C VAL A 509 -25.52 11.33 -6.79
N LEU A 510 -24.73 10.54 -6.06
CA LEU A 510 -25.13 9.81 -4.86
C LEU A 510 -24.87 10.72 -3.64
N THR A 511 -25.93 11.29 -3.06
CA THR A 511 -25.80 12.36 -2.04
C THR A 511 -25.87 11.86 -0.60
N GLY A 512 -25.14 10.78 -0.30
CA GLY A 512 -25.05 10.20 1.03
C GLY A 512 -26.19 9.26 1.42
N ASP A 513 -25.98 8.52 2.51
CA ASP A 513 -26.83 7.46 3.05
C ASP A 513 -27.24 6.42 2.01
N GLN A 514 -26.24 5.99 1.23
CA GLN A 514 -26.40 4.89 0.30
C GLN A 514 -26.41 3.56 1.03
N VAL A 515 -25.73 3.50 2.18
CA VAL A 515 -25.61 2.35 3.07
C VAL A 515 -26.44 2.59 4.33
N ASN A 516 -27.26 1.62 4.73
CA ASN A 516 -28.10 1.70 5.92
C ASN A 516 -27.40 1.18 7.19
N GLY A 517 -26.26 1.79 7.54
CA GLY A 517 -25.51 1.62 8.79
C GLY A 517 -25.79 0.32 9.58
N GLU A 518 -26.76 0.40 10.50
CA GLU A 518 -27.22 -0.70 11.38
C GLU A 518 -27.47 -2.05 10.68
N THR A 519 -28.04 -2.03 9.47
CA THR A 519 -28.41 -3.22 8.69
C THR A 519 -27.37 -3.63 7.65
N SER A 520 -26.25 -2.90 7.59
CA SER A 520 -25.17 -3.07 6.62
C SER A 520 -23.88 -3.57 7.29
N ARG A 521 -23.97 -4.76 7.89
CA ARG A 521 -22.83 -5.43 8.56
C ARG A 521 -21.64 -5.70 7.65
N ASP A 522 -21.89 -5.85 6.35
CA ASP A 522 -20.90 -5.72 5.27
C ASP A 522 -21.32 -4.57 4.37
N ALA A 523 -20.73 -3.39 4.58
CA ALA A 523 -21.00 -2.17 3.85
C ALA A 523 -20.58 -2.27 2.38
N GLN A 524 -19.54 -3.05 2.05
CA GLN A 524 -19.12 -3.28 0.67
C GLN A 524 -20.25 -3.90 -0.17
N SER A 525 -20.99 -4.88 0.36
CA SER A 525 -22.14 -5.47 -0.35
C SER A 525 -23.21 -4.42 -0.65
N ALA A 526 -23.49 -3.50 0.28
CA ALA A 526 -24.44 -2.40 0.06
C ALA A 526 -23.93 -1.36 -0.96
N ILE A 527 -22.67 -0.94 -0.86
CA ILE A 527 -22.02 -0.02 -1.82
C ILE A 527 -22.05 -0.61 -3.24
N PHE A 528 -21.80 -1.91 -3.38
CA PHE A 528 -21.83 -2.56 -4.67
C PHE A 528 -23.22 -2.56 -5.30
N LYS A 529 -24.27 -2.76 -4.49
CA LYS A 529 -25.66 -2.64 -4.93
C LYS A 529 -26.01 -1.23 -5.40
N SER A 530 -25.56 -0.19 -4.69
CA SER A 530 -25.92 1.21 -5.03
C SER A 530 -25.38 1.67 -6.38
N VAL A 531 -24.26 1.10 -6.84
CA VAL A 531 -23.62 1.52 -8.10
C VAL A 531 -23.77 0.53 -9.25
N LYS A 532 -24.20 -0.72 -8.99
CA LYS A 532 -24.26 -1.77 -10.02
C LYS A 532 -25.07 -1.37 -11.25
N LEU A 533 -26.26 -0.79 -11.04
CA LEU A 533 -27.14 -0.35 -12.11
C LEU A 533 -26.49 0.75 -12.99
N LEU A 534 -25.64 1.59 -12.38
CA LEU A 534 -24.92 2.66 -13.05
C LEU A 534 -23.76 2.10 -13.88
N VAL A 535 -23.01 1.17 -13.30
CA VAL A 535 -21.87 0.50 -13.96
C VAL A 535 -22.32 -0.30 -15.18
N ASP A 536 -23.41 -1.06 -15.06
CA ASP A 536 -23.96 -1.84 -16.18
C ASP A 536 -24.40 -0.95 -17.34
N ARG A 537 -24.97 0.22 -17.03
CA ARG A 537 -25.40 1.24 -17.99
C ARG A 537 -24.27 2.18 -18.44
N LYS A 538 -23.07 2.04 -17.86
CA LYS A 538 -21.89 2.88 -18.14
C LYS A 538 -22.12 4.36 -17.84
N ILE A 539 -22.98 4.66 -16.87
CA ILE A 539 -23.31 6.02 -16.46
C ILE A 539 -22.26 6.50 -15.45
N PRO A 540 -21.55 7.61 -15.73
CA PRO A 540 -20.64 8.23 -14.78
C PRO A 540 -21.38 8.63 -13.50
N TYR A 541 -20.74 8.45 -12.35
CA TYR A 541 -21.34 8.86 -11.08
C TYR A 541 -20.32 9.45 -10.12
N ALA A 542 -20.79 10.29 -9.21
CA ALA A 542 -20.00 10.82 -8.10
C ALA A 542 -20.76 10.64 -6.79
N ALA A 543 -20.04 10.35 -5.71
CA ALA A 543 -20.61 10.05 -4.41
C ALA A 543 -20.01 10.91 -3.30
N ILE A 544 -20.87 11.39 -2.42
CA ILE A 544 -20.52 11.91 -1.10
C ILE A 544 -21.19 11.01 -0.06
N PHE A 545 -20.75 11.06 1.19
CA PHE A 545 -21.36 10.25 2.23
C PHE A 545 -22.28 11.03 3.14
N GLY A 546 -23.24 10.30 3.70
CA GLY A 546 -24.09 10.73 4.78
C GLY A 546 -23.66 10.17 6.12
N ASN A 547 -24.49 10.39 7.14
CA ASN A 547 -24.17 10.03 8.51
C ASN A 547 -24.29 8.52 8.78
N HIS A 548 -24.98 7.75 7.93
CA HIS A 548 -25.12 6.30 8.08
C HIS A 548 -24.04 5.49 7.34
N ASP A 549 -23.34 6.11 6.39
CA ASP A 549 -22.43 5.39 5.48
C ASP A 549 -21.15 4.88 6.16
N ASP A 550 -20.80 5.40 7.33
CA ASP A 550 -19.66 4.98 8.15
C ASP A 550 -20.04 4.36 9.51
N GLU A 551 -21.32 3.99 9.70
CA GLU A 551 -21.80 3.27 10.90
C GLU A 551 -21.65 1.74 10.80
N GLY A 552 -21.33 1.23 9.61
CA GLY A 552 -21.16 -0.20 9.34
C GLY A 552 -19.80 -0.76 9.76
N ASN A 553 -19.27 -1.71 8.98
CA ASN A 553 -17.95 -2.31 9.22
C ASN A 553 -16.77 -1.59 8.54
N LEU A 554 -17.04 -0.55 7.74
CA LEU A 554 -16.04 0.23 7.00
C LEU A 554 -16.06 1.69 7.46
N SER A 555 -14.88 2.30 7.58
CA SER A 555 -14.78 3.75 7.75
C SER A 555 -15.08 4.48 6.44
N ARG A 556 -15.34 5.80 6.53
CA ARG A 556 -15.58 6.69 5.40
C ARG A 556 -14.43 6.67 4.39
N GLU A 557 -13.18 6.63 4.85
CA GLU A 557 -11.98 6.47 4.02
C GLU A 557 -11.97 5.13 3.26
N GLN A 558 -12.28 4.03 3.95
CA GLN A 558 -12.31 2.70 3.35
C GLN A 558 -13.43 2.57 2.31
N SER A 559 -14.60 3.13 2.60
CA SER A 559 -15.72 3.20 1.66
C SER A 559 -15.37 4.05 0.44
N MET A 560 -14.65 5.17 0.61
CA MET A 560 -14.22 6.02 -0.51
C MET A 560 -13.20 5.31 -1.38
N GLN A 561 -12.24 4.60 -0.78
CA GLN A 561 -11.28 3.80 -1.52
C GLN A 561 -11.96 2.78 -2.44
N ILE A 562 -13.00 2.10 -1.93
CA ILE A 562 -13.81 1.21 -2.76
C ILE A 562 -14.43 1.99 -3.92
N LEU A 563 -15.11 3.11 -3.64
CA LEU A 563 -15.78 3.91 -4.66
C LEU A 563 -14.83 4.46 -5.73
N GLU A 564 -13.62 4.92 -5.38
CA GLU A 564 -12.63 5.45 -6.33
C GLU A 564 -12.17 4.39 -7.35
N ASP A 565 -12.11 3.12 -6.92
CA ASP A 565 -11.63 2.00 -7.73
C ASP A 565 -12.71 1.40 -8.65
N LEU A 566 -13.99 1.68 -8.39
CA LEU A 566 -15.10 1.12 -9.16
C LEU A 566 -15.23 1.76 -10.56
N PRO A 567 -15.68 0.98 -11.57
CA PRO A 567 -15.88 1.51 -12.92
C PRO A 567 -16.84 2.70 -12.93
N TYR A 568 -16.60 3.66 -13.83
CA TYR A 568 -17.45 4.86 -14.02
C TYR A 568 -17.54 5.83 -12.83
N SER A 569 -16.88 5.53 -11.72
CA SER A 569 -16.77 6.44 -10.59
C SER A 569 -15.91 7.67 -10.91
N LEU A 570 -16.42 8.82 -10.51
CA LEU A 570 -15.74 10.12 -10.49
C LEU A 570 -15.46 10.57 -9.05
N SER A 571 -15.80 9.72 -8.07
CA SER A 571 -15.60 10.02 -6.66
C SER A 571 -14.13 10.22 -6.34
N SER A 572 -13.85 11.05 -5.33
CA SER A 572 -12.52 11.14 -4.77
C SER A 572 -12.52 11.44 -3.28
N ALA A 573 -11.52 10.96 -2.55
CA ALA A 573 -11.29 11.32 -1.14
C ALA A 573 -11.04 12.82 -0.96
N GLY A 574 -10.44 13.48 -1.95
CA GLY A 574 -10.04 14.88 -1.84
C GLY A 574 -8.67 15.05 -1.16
N PRO A 575 -8.27 16.30 -0.86
CA PRO A 575 -7.01 16.59 -0.20
C PRO A 575 -7.00 16.13 1.26
N GLU A 576 -5.92 15.49 1.69
CA GLU A 576 -5.77 14.90 3.02
C GLU A 576 -5.73 15.94 4.15
N GLU A 577 -5.31 17.17 3.86
CA GLU A 577 -5.25 18.28 4.81
C GLU A 577 -6.60 18.97 5.07
N VAL A 578 -7.66 18.54 4.39
CA VAL A 578 -9.01 19.08 4.49
C VAL A 578 -9.85 18.15 5.35
N ASP A 579 -10.59 18.69 6.32
CA ASP A 579 -11.44 17.87 7.20
C ASP A 579 -12.50 17.10 6.39
N GLY A 580 -12.70 15.83 6.73
CA GLY A 580 -13.67 14.95 6.07
C GLY A 580 -13.12 14.26 4.81
N VAL A 581 -13.82 13.24 4.35
CA VAL A 581 -13.54 12.42 3.17
C VAL A 581 -14.64 12.64 2.13
N GLY A 582 -14.23 12.98 0.90
CA GLY A 582 -15.18 13.30 -0.18
C GLY A 582 -15.31 14.78 -0.48
N ASN A 583 -14.25 15.56 -0.24
CA ASN A 583 -14.17 16.98 -0.62
C ASN A 583 -13.46 17.12 -1.98
N TYR A 584 -14.23 17.19 -3.07
CA TYR A 584 -13.67 17.23 -4.43
C TYR A 584 -14.57 17.96 -5.41
N ILE A 585 -14.10 18.11 -6.65
CA ILE A 585 -14.87 18.69 -7.75
C ILE A 585 -15.00 17.70 -8.88
N VAL A 586 -16.08 17.82 -9.64
CA VAL A 586 -16.26 17.18 -10.95
C VAL A 586 -16.51 18.25 -11.99
N GLU A 587 -15.66 18.31 -13.01
CA GLU A 587 -15.83 19.22 -14.16
C GLU A 587 -16.48 18.47 -15.34
N VAL A 588 -17.57 19.02 -15.87
CA VAL A 588 -18.22 18.54 -17.10
C VAL A 588 -17.74 19.40 -18.25
N LEU A 589 -17.07 18.79 -19.23
CA LEU A 589 -16.49 19.53 -20.35
C LEU A 589 -17.56 20.03 -21.33
N GLY A 590 -17.30 21.13 -22.01
CA GLY A 590 -18.17 21.65 -23.07
C GLY A 590 -18.29 20.71 -24.28
N ARG A 591 -19.18 21.05 -25.22
CA ARG A 591 -19.48 20.22 -26.41
C ARG A 591 -18.26 19.97 -27.31
N GLY A 592 -18.32 18.88 -28.07
CA GLY A 592 -17.31 18.56 -29.08
C GLY A 592 -15.97 18.18 -28.45
N THR A 593 -14.89 18.82 -28.89
CA THR A 593 -13.52 18.48 -28.46
C THR A 593 -12.91 19.51 -27.49
N THR A 594 -13.69 20.48 -27.01
CA THR A 594 -13.16 21.48 -26.07
C THR A 594 -12.69 20.84 -24.77
N GLY A 595 -11.58 21.35 -24.23
CA GLY A 595 -11.07 20.99 -22.91
C GLY A 595 -11.62 21.88 -21.79
N ASN A 596 -12.46 22.87 -22.12
CA ASN A 596 -12.95 23.84 -21.15
C ASN A 596 -14.16 23.29 -20.39
N SER A 597 -14.20 23.56 -19.09
CA SER A 597 -15.29 23.14 -18.20
C SER A 597 -16.53 23.99 -18.43
N ALA A 598 -17.66 23.34 -18.67
CA ALA A 598 -18.98 23.95 -18.81
C ALA A 598 -19.76 23.95 -17.50
N LEU A 599 -19.58 22.91 -16.67
CA LEU A 599 -20.18 22.80 -15.33
C LEU A 599 -19.10 22.39 -14.32
N THR A 600 -19.11 22.96 -13.12
CA THR A 600 -18.33 22.46 -11.98
C THR A 600 -19.27 22.07 -10.84
N LEU A 601 -19.25 20.80 -10.48
CA LEU A 601 -19.95 20.26 -9.32
C LEU A 601 -18.95 20.25 -8.16
N TYR A 602 -19.30 20.90 -7.06
CA TYR A 602 -18.57 20.88 -5.80
C TYR A 602 -19.21 19.86 -4.85
N LEU A 603 -18.44 18.87 -4.43
CA LEU A 603 -18.90 17.77 -3.61
C LEU A 603 -18.20 17.90 -2.26
N LEU A 604 -18.99 18.01 -1.18
CA LEU A 604 -18.45 18.26 0.15
C LEU A 604 -18.97 17.27 1.18
N ASP A 605 -18.06 16.91 2.08
CA ASP A 605 -18.33 16.08 3.24
C ASP A 605 -18.97 16.92 4.36
N THR A 606 -20.24 16.68 4.69
CA THR A 606 -20.91 17.32 5.83
C THR A 606 -20.76 16.58 7.17
N HIS A 607 -19.90 15.55 7.20
CA HIS A 607 -19.59 14.65 8.30
C HIS A 607 -20.80 13.81 8.72
N SER A 608 -20.83 13.40 10.00
CA SER A 608 -21.90 12.59 10.60
C SER A 608 -22.46 13.34 11.82
N TYR A 609 -22.12 12.91 13.04
CA TYR A 609 -22.67 13.47 14.28
C TYR A 609 -21.75 14.51 14.92
N SER A 610 -22.34 15.45 15.66
CA SER A 610 -21.62 16.56 16.27
C SER A 610 -20.50 16.08 17.22
N PRO A 611 -19.26 16.61 17.09
CA PRO A 611 -18.19 16.30 18.02
C PRO A 611 -18.39 16.96 19.40
N ASP A 612 -19.33 17.91 19.53
CA ASP A 612 -19.69 18.59 20.77
C ASP A 612 -21.20 18.56 21.02
N GLU A 613 -21.73 17.37 21.29
CA GLU A 613 -23.13 17.12 21.66
C GLU A 613 -23.62 17.93 22.88
N ARG A 614 -22.73 18.50 23.69
CA ARG A 614 -23.15 19.33 24.83
C ARG A 614 -23.59 20.71 24.38
N GLN A 615 -22.87 21.31 23.45
CA GLN A 615 -23.13 22.66 22.97
C GLN A 615 -23.97 22.69 21.68
N PHE A 616 -23.72 21.74 20.78
CA PHE A 616 -24.34 21.66 19.46
C PHE A 616 -24.87 20.25 19.25
N ARG A 617 -26.08 19.97 19.72
CA ARG A 617 -26.70 18.64 19.60
C ARG A 617 -27.01 18.26 18.16
N GLY A 618 -26.85 16.97 17.83
CA GLY A 618 -27.29 16.37 16.58
C GLY A 618 -26.14 16.22 15.59
N TYR A 619 -26.22 16.97 14.49
CA TYR A 619 -25.32 16.75 13.36
C TYR A 619 -24.15 17.73 13.34
N ASP A 620 -23.07 17.27 12.73
CA ASP A 620 -21.87 18.06 12.53
C ASP A 620 -22.00 19.01 11.32
N TRP A 621 -20.99 19.86 11.10
CA TRP A 621 -20.99 20.94 10.13
C TRP A 621 -19.69 20.99 9.31
N ILE A 622 -19.78 21.64 8.15
CA ILE A 622 -18.63 21.97 7.30
C ILE A 622 -17.59 22.78 8.08
N LYS A 623 -16.33 22.33 8.08
CA LYS A 623 -15.22 22.90 8.85
C LYS A 623 -14.56 24.09 8.16
N PRO A 624 -13.86 24.96 8.91
CA PRO A 624 -13.11 26.08 8.32
C PRO A 624 -12.07 25.68 7.27
N SER A 625 -11.47 24.49 7.39
CA SER A 625 -10.53 23.95 6.40
C SER A 625 -11.22 23.68 5.06
N GLN A 626 -12.41 23.07 5.08
CA GLN A 626 -13.25 22.80 3.92
C GLN A 626 -13.72 24.08 3.25
N ILE A 627 -14.17 25.07 4.02
CA ILE A 627 -14.57 26.39 3.48
C ILE A 627 -13.38 27.06 2.79
N ARG A 628 -12.19 27.03 3.41
CA ARG A 628 -10.98 27.60 2.82
C ARG A 628 -10.57 26.87 1.55
N TRP A 629 -10.61 25.54 1.56
CA TRP A 629 -10.32 24.71 0.39
C TRP A 629 -11.29 25.02 -0.75
N PHE A 630 -12.60 25.06 -0.47
CA PHE A 630 -13.64 25.35 -1.43
C PHE A 630 -13.40 26.71 -2.10
N LYS A 631 -13.21 27.77 -1.31
CA LYS A 631 -12.94 29.12 -1.82
C LYS A 631 -11.67 29.17 -2.65
N THR A 632 -10.56 28.63 -2.14
CA THR A 632 -9.28 28.59 -2.86
C THR A 632 -9.42 27.86 -4.20
N THR A 633 -10.13 26.71 -4.20
CA THR A 633 -10.37 25.91 -5.40
C THR A 633 -11.20 26.68 -6.41
N ALA A 634 -12.34 27.24 -6.01
CA ALA A 634 -13.20 28.05 -6.88
C ALA A 634 -12.45 29.24 -7.48
N GLN A 635 -11.73 30.02 -6.66
CA GLN A 635 -10.92 31.14 -7.13
C GLN A 635 -9.83 30.71 -8.12
N SER A 636 -9.18 29.56 -7.89
CA SER A 636 -8.13 29.06 -8.78
C SER A 636 -8.63 28.66 -10.17
N LEU A 637 -9.92 28.31 -10.29
CA LEU A 637 -10.54 27.87 -11.54
C LEU A 637 -11.15 29.00 -12.36
N LYS A 638 -11.42 30.18 -11.76
CA LYS A 638 -12.09 31.31 -12.42
C LYS A 638 -11.51 31.66 -13.78
N THR A 639 -10.18 31.77 -13.89
CA THR A 639 -9.52 32.08 -15.17
C THR A 639 -9.84 31.05 -16.25
N LYS A 640 -9.74 29.75 -15.92
CA LYS A 640 -10.04 28.66 -16.86
C LYS A 640 -11.53 28.61 -17.22
N HIS A 641 -12.40 28.90 -16.26
CA HIS A 641 -13.85 28.97 -16.49
C HIS A 641 -14.21 30.14 -17.43
N HIS A 642 -13.52 31.27 -17.33
CA HIS A 642 -13.68 32.41 -18.26
C HIS A 642 -13.17 32.15 -19.68
N GLU A 643 -12.28 31.16 -19.88
CA GLU A 643 -11.85 30.74 -21.22
C GLU A 643 -12.95 29.93 -21.95
N TYR A 644 -13.96 29.42 -21.24
CA TYR A 644 -15.12 28.82 -21.87
C TYR A 644 -15.95 29.90 -22.58
N THR A 645 -16.19 29.70 -23.88
CA THR A 645 -16.86 30.70 -24.74
C THR A 645 -18.37 30.82 -24.49
N TYR A 646 -18.94 29.88 -23.73
CA TYR A 646 -20.33 29.90 -23.29
C TYR A 646 -20.40 30.12 -21.77
N MET A 647 -21.61 30.09 -21.20
CA MET A 647 -21.80 30.27 -19.77
C MET A 647 -21.33 29.05 -18.99
N HIS A 648 -20.33 29.25 -18.12
CA HIS A 648 -19.94 28.29 -17.10
C HIS A 648 -20.92 28.35 -15.91
N MET A 649 -21.26 27.22 -15.30
CA MET A 649 -22.17 27.16 -14.15
C MET A 649 -21.59 26.30 -13.01
N ASN A 650 -21.70 26.80 -11.78
CA ASN A 650 -21.25 26.11 -10.57
C ASN A 650 -22.44 25.64 -9.72
N MET A 651 -22.35 24.44 -9.16
CA MET A 651 -23.33 23.88 -8.22
C MET A 651 -22.64 23.06 -7.14
N ALA A 652 -23.31 22.86 -6.01
CA ALA A 652 -22.79 22.06 -4.91
C ALA A 652 -23.73 20.91 -4.51
N PHE A 653 -23.16 19.81 -4.03
CA PHE A 653 -23.88 18.69 -3.45
C PHE A 653 -23.30 18.38 -2.07
N ILE A 654 -24.20 18.24 -1.11
CA ILE A 654 -23.94 17.94 0.29
C ILE A 654 -24.92 16.87 0.77
N HIS A 655 -24.69 16.26 1.93
CA HIS A 655 -25.67 15.33 2.50
C HIS A 655 -26.53 16.03 3.56
N ILE A 656 -25.93 16.44 4.67
CA ILE A 656 -26.62 17.14 5.77
C ILE A 656 -26.91 18.58 5.34
N PRO A 657 -28.15 19.08 5.45
CA PRO A 657 -28.52 20.41 5.01
C PRO A 657 -27.85 21.51 5.83
N LEU A 658 -27.75 22.71 5.24
CA LEU A 658 -27.24 23.89 5.94
C LEU A 658 -28.29 24.45 6.91
N PRO A 659 -27.91 25.17 7.99
CA PRO A 659 -28.86 25.78 8.92
C PRO A 659 -29.93 26.65 8.26
N GLU A 660 -29.62 27.29 7.13
CA GLU A 660 -30.51 28.18 6.39
C GLU A 660 -31.68 27.47 5.69
N TYR A 661 -31.63 26.14 5.55
CA TYR A 661 -32.78 25.35 5.09
C TYR A 661 -33.99 25.46 6.03
N ARG A 662 -33.79 25.93 7.27
CA ARG A 662 -34.83 26.12 8.28
C ARG A 662 -35.63 27.40 8.14
N ASP A 663 -35.24 28.34 7.27
CA ASP A 663 -35.89 29.65 7.22
C ASP A 663 -37.27 29.58 6.52
N PRO A 664 -38.39 29.68 7.26
CA PRO A 664 -39.71 29.58 6.66
C PRO A 664 -40.13 30.86 5.92
N GLN A 665 -39.35 31.94 6.01
CA GLN A 665 -39.64 33.20 5.31
C GLN A 665 -39.21 33.15 3.85
N ASN A 666 -38.28 32.25 3.52
CA ASN A 666 -37.82 32.05 2.16
C ASN A 666 -38.89 31.37 1.31
N TYR A 667 -38.99 31.77 0.05
CA TYR A 667 -39.85 31.08 -0.90
C TYR A 667 -39.33 29.66 -1.10
N TYR A 668 -40.22 28.67 -1.03
CA TYR A 668 -39.90 27.30 -1.40
C TYR A 668 -40.99 26.69 -2.27
N ARG A 669 -40.62 25.65 -3.02
CA ARG A 669 -41.55 24.81 -3.77
C ARG A 669 -41.21 23.34 -3.56
N GLY A 670 -42.23 22.56 -3.25
CA GLY A 670 -42.13 21.15 -2.89
C GLY A 670 -42.67 20.89 -1.48
N ASN A 671 -42.40 19.70 -0.99
CA ASN A 671 -42.89 19.15 0.26
C ASN A 671 -41.91 19.44 1.40
N TRP A 672 -42.35 20.22 2.37
CA TRP A 672 -41.73 20.38 3.67
C TRP A 672 -42.57 19.60 4.70
N SER A 673 -42.17 18.35 4.96
CA SER A 673 -42.93 17.43 5.81
C SER A 673 -42.32 17.20 7.19
N GLU A 674 -41.04 17.54 7.38
CA GLU A 674 -40.37 17.48 8.67
C GLU A 674 -39.50 18.71 8.94
N ALA A 675 -39.22 18.98 10.20
CA ALA A 675 -38.34 20.08 10.57
C ALA A 675 -36.91 19.75 10.11
N PRO A 676 -36.22 20.64 9.35
CA PRO A 676 -34.90 20.35 8.84
C PRO A 676 -33.88 20.07 9.94
N THR A 677 -33.18 18.95 9.81
CA THR A 677 -32.23 18.49 10.83
C THR A 677 -30.79 18.96 10.58
N ALA A 678 -30.63 20.16 10.03
CA ALA A 678 -29.34 20.85 9.88
C ALA A 678 -28.51 20.96 11.19
N PRO A 679 -27.19 21.19 11.15
CA PRO A 679 -26.40 21.36 12.37
C PRO A 679 -26.88 22.51 13.27
N GLY A 680 -26.61 22.40 14.57
CA GLY A 680 -26.89 23.46 15.54
C GLY A 680 -25.92 24.65 15.45
N PHE A 681 -24.74 24.43 14.85
CA PHE A 681 -23.74 25.45 14.59
C PHE A 681 -23.80 25.88 13.11
N ASN A 682 -23.80 27.19 12.86
CA ASN A 682 -23.66 27.72 11.51
C ASN A 682 -22.20 28.09 11.23
N SER A 683 -21.59 27.39 10.27
CA SER A 683 -20.20 27.59 9.88
C SER A 683 -19.98 28.76 8.91
N GLY A 684 -21.05 29.37 8.41
CA GLY A 684 -21.00 30.41 7.37
C GLY A 684 -20.77 29.86 5.96
N PHE A 685 -20.95 28.56 5.74
CA PHE A 685 -20.68 27.96 4.43
C PHE A 685 -21.64 28.45 3.34
N LYS A 686 -22.89 28.78 3.68
CA LYS A 686 -23.85 29.39 2.74
C LYS A 686 -23.30 30.69 2.12
N ASP A 687 -22.67 31.54 2.93
CA ASP A 687 -22.08 32.79 2.44
C ASP A 687 -20.90 32.53 1.49
N ALA A 688 -20.10 31.50 1.76
CA ALA A 688 -19.03 31.09 0.85
C ALA A 688 -19.57 30.60 -0.50
N LEU A 689 -20.68 29.83 -0.50
CA LEU A 689 -21.33 29.39 -1.74
C LEU A 689 -21.79 30.60 -2.59
N GLU A 690 -22.39 31.62 -1.97
CA GLU A 690 -22.81 32.84 -2.66
C GLU A 690 -21.61 33.65 -3.18
N GLU A 691 -20.55 33.81 -2.39
CA GLU A 691 -19.34 34.54 -2.77
C GLU A 691 -18.64 33.93 -3.99
N GLU A 692 -18.67 32.60 -4.11
CA GLU A 692 -18.05 31.86 -5.21
C GLU A 692 -19.00 31.57 -6.39
N GLY A 693 -20.20 32.14 -6.39
CA GLY A 693 -21.14 32.06 -7.50
C GLY A 693 -21.76 30.68 -7.71
N ILE A 694 -21.99 29.93 -6.63
CA ILE A 694 -22.74 28.68 -6.67
C ILE A 694 -24.22 29.00 -6.91
N LEU A 695 -24.81 28.40 -7.94
CA LEU A 695 -26.18 28.70 -8.35
C LEU A 695 -27.21 27.92 -7.53
N PHE A 696 -26.88 26.69 -7.17
CA PHE A 696 -27.67 25.89 -6.26
C PHE A 696 -26.80 24.91 -5.48
N VAL A 697 -27.26 24.56 -4.28
CA VAL A 697 -26.74 23.48 -3.45
C VAL A 697 -27.85 22.47 -3.20
N SER A 698 -27.56 21.17 -3.31
CA SER A 698 -28.53 20.12 -3.03
C SER A 698 -28.10 19.17 -1.91
N ALA A 699 -29.04 18.87 -1.00
CA ALA A 699 -28.89 18.01 0.17
C ALA A 699 -29.74 16.72 0.08
N GLY A 700 -29.43 15.74 0.93
CA GLY A 700 -30.25 14.54 1.22
C GLY A 700 -30.80 14.59 2.64
N HIS A 701 -30.58 13.53 3.44
CA HIS A 701 -30.66 13.47 4.90
C HIS A 701 -32.06 13.59 5.54
N ASP A 702 -32.81 14.66 5.22
CA ASP A 702 -34.16 14.89 5.72
C ASP A 702 -35.18 14.22 4.79
N HIS A 703 -35.12 12.90 4.68
CA HIS A 703 -35.77 12.08 3.64
C HIS A 703 -37.10 12.62 3.08
N VAL A 704 -38.05 13.01 3.95
CA VAL A 704 -39.40 13.40 3.52
C VAL A 704 -39.50 14.85 3.05
N ASN A 705 -38.45 15.65 3.27
CA ASN A 705 -38.26 16.94 2.66
C ASN A 705 -37.74 16.78 1.23
N ASP A 706 -38.38 17.46 0.29
CA ASP A 706 -37.98 17.43 -1.12
C ASP A 706 -38.09 18.81 -1.77
N TYR A 707 -38.20 19.87 -0.98
CA TYR A 707 -38.40 21.22 -1.50
C TYR A 707 -37.10 21.83 -2.03
N CYS A 708 -37.24 22.80 -2.92
CA CYS A 708 -36.20 23.78 -3.23
C CYS A 708 -36.59 25.12 -2.61
N MET A 709 -35.71 25.68 -1.79
CA MET A 709 -35.85 26.97 -1.13
C MET A 709 -34.92 27.99 -1.79
N LEU A 710 -35.44 29.19 -2.05
CA LEU A 710 -34.67 30.29 -2.61
C LEU A 710 -34.17 31.20 -1.48
N ASN A 711 -32.85 31.27 -1.32
CA ASN A 711 -32.23 32.31 -0.51
C ASN A 711 -32.14 33.63 -1.30
N LYS A 712 -32.12 34.74 -0.55
CA LYS A 712 -31.83 36.06 -1.07
C LYS A 712 -30.56 36.64 -0.46
N ASP A 713 -29.88 37.49 -1.22
CA ASP A 713 -28.74 38.27 -0.74
C ASP A 713 -29.19 39.45 0.15
N GLN A 714 -28.22 40.21 0.66
CA GLN A 714 -28.44 41.41 1.48
C GLN A 714 -29.23 42.52 0.75
N ASN A 715 -29.40 42.42 -0.57
CA ASN A 715 -30.14 43.36 -1.41
C ASN A 715 -31.51 42.81 -1.85
N GLU A 716 -32.00 41.75 -1.20
CA GLU A 716 -33.25 41.05 -1.50
C GLU A 716 -33.30 40.40 -2.89
N LYS A 717 -32.15 40.16 -3.53
CA LYS A 717 -32.08 39.51 -4.84
C LYS A 717 -31.92 38.00 -4.70
N PRO A 718 -32.54 37.20 -5.60
CA PRO A 718 -32.29 35.75 -5.68
C PRO A 718 -30.79 35.44 -5.74
N SER A 719 -30.28 34.65 -4.80
CA SER A 719 -28.82 34.42 -4.68
C SER A 719 -28.41 32.96 -4.74
N LEU A 720 -29.18 32.05 -4.14
CA LEU A 720 -28.86 30.62 -4.07
C LEU A 720 -30.13 29.79 -3.93
N TRP A 721 -30.26 28.72 -4.74
CA TRP A 721 -31.26 27.68 -4.49
C TRP A 721 -30.70 26.58 -3.57
N MET A 722 -31.47 26.20 -2.56
CA MET A 722 -31.17 25.16 -1.58
C MET A 722 -32.20 24.04 -1.72
N CYS A 723 -31.81 22.89 -2.27
CA CYS A 723 -32.74 21.84 -2.70
C CYS A 723 -32.54 20.52 -1.96
N TYR A 724 -33.61 19.85 -1.56
CA TYR A 724 -33.53 18.46 -1.14
C TYR A 724 -33.76 17.48 -2.29
N GLY A 725 -33.01 16.39 -2.30
CA GLY A 725 -33.19 15.29 -3.25
C GLY A 725 -34.49 14.51 -3.03
N GLY A 726 -34.93 14.42 -1.77
CA GLY A 726 -35.98 13.49 -1.33
C GLY A 726 -35.44 12.07 -1.17
N GLY A 727 -35.94 11.33 -0.18
CA GLY A 727 -35.51 9.99 0.14
C GLY A 727 -36.08 8.96 -0.83
N ALA A 728 -35.21 8.31 -1.59
CA ALA A 728 -35.57 7.28 -2.56
C ALA A 728 -35.64 5.88 -1.94
N GLY A 729 -34.88 5.63 -0.87
CA GLY A 729 -34.74 4.34 -0.23
C GLY A 729 -35.90 3.90 0.64
N PHE A 730 -36.30 2.64 0.51
CA PHE A 730 -37.25 2.01 1.42
C PHE A 730 -36.60 1.51 2.71
N GLY A 731 -35.26 1.49 2.82
CA GLY A 731 -34.56 1.19 4.08
C GLY A 731 -34.56 2.37 5.06
N GLY A 732 -34.70 3.60 4.55
CA GLY A 732 -34.81 4.83 5.32
C GLY A 732 -36.26 5.15 5.73
N TYR A 733 -36.47 6.00 6.73
CA TYR A 733 -37.82 6.37 7.17
C TYR A 733 -38.59 7.15 6.10
N GLY A 734 -39.93 7.13 6.18
CA GLY A 734 -40.84 7.82 5.26
C GLY A 734 -42.23 8.13 5.83
N GLY A 735 -42.47 7.88 7.12
CA GLY A 735 -43.79 7.87 7.75
C GLY A 735 -44.51 9.21 7.91
N TYR A 736 -44.11 10.25 7.18
CA TYR A 736 -44.68 11.58 7.28
C TYR A 736 -45.68 11.83 6.15
N GLY A 737 -46.96 11.99 6.50
CA GLY A 737 -47.98 12.48 5.56
C GLY A 737 -48.27 11.61 4.33
N GLY A 738 -47.92 10.31 4.37
CA GLY A 738 -48.08 9.42 3.22
C GLY A 738 -47.05 9.66 2.11
N TYR A 739 -45.83 10.05 2.49
CA TYR A 739 -44.73 10.31 1.56
C TYR A 739 -44.46 9.13 0.61
N ILE A 740 -44.59 9.39 -0.69
CA ILE A 740 -44.17 8.46 -1.75
C ILE A 740 -42.70 8.71 -2.07
N ARG A 741 -41.89 7.65 -2.17
CA ARG A 741 -40.47 7.75 -2.54
C ARG A 741 -40.30 8.44 -3.88
N ARG A 742 -39.26 9.26 -4.00
CA ARG A 742 -39.04 10.12 -5.17
C ARG A 742 -37.57 10.40 -5.39
N ILE A 743 -37.24 10.76 -6.62
CA ILE A 743 -35.87 11.09 -7.05
C ILE A 743 -35.91 12.43 -7.78
N ARG A 744 -34.94 13.30 -7.48
CA ARG A 744 -34.77 14.62 -8.11
C ARG A 744 -33.85 14.57 -9.32
N PHE A 745 -34.19 15.39 -10.32
CA PHE A 745 -33.39 15.61 -11.52
C PHE A 745 -33.03 17.09 -11.67
N PHE A 746 -31.87 17.34 -12.26
CA PHE A 746 -31.44 18.66 -12.73
C PHE A 746 -31.13 18.56 -14.22
N ASP A 747 -31.91 19.25 -15.03
CA ASP A 747 -31.82 19.24 -16.48
C ASP A 747 -31.28 20.59 -16.97
N PHE A 748 -30.08 20.55 -17.51
CA PHE A 748 -29.30 21.70 -17.94
C PHE A 748 -29.53 21.95 -19.42
N ASP A 749 -29.84 23.19 -19.78
CA ASP A 749 -29.76 23.69 -21.15
C ASP A 749 -28.61 24.68 -21.27
N MET A 750 -27.50 24.22 -21.85
CA MET A 750 -26.31 25.05 -21.99
C MET A 750 -26.44 26.12 -23.07
N ASN A 751 -27.45 26.03 -23.95
CA ASN A 751 -27.68 27.08 -24.96
C ASN A 751 -28.25 28.35 -24.32
N SER A 752 -29.13 28.20 -23.33
CA SER A 752 -29.76 29.32 -22.62
C SER A 752 -29.17 29.55 -21.23
N GLY A 753 -28.23 28.72 -20.78
CA GLY A 753 -27.70 28.76 -19.41
C GLY A 753 -28.81 28.53 -18.38
N ARG A 754 -29.67 27.55 -18.65
CA ARG A 754 -30.88 27.28 -17.86
C ARG A 754 -30.75 25.97 -17.11
N VAL A 755 -31.30 25.93 -15.90
CA VAL A 755 -31.46 24.69 -15.13
C VAL A 755 -32.92 24.54 -14.70
N VAL A 756 -33.53 23.42 -15.08
CA VAL A 756 -34.86 23.01 -14.63
C VAL A 756 -34.70 21.82 -13.70
N THR A 757 -35.41 21.84 -12.57
CA THR A 757 -35.44 20.71 -11.64
C THR A 757 -36.86 20.24 -11.40
N TYR A 758 -37.02 18.93 -11.21
CA TYR A 758 -38.28 18.25 -10.98
C TYR A 758 -38.00 16.93 -10.24
N LYS A 759 -39.06 16.26 -9.80
CA LYS A 759 -38.98 14.94 -9.17
C LYS A 759 -39.84 13.94 -9.92
N ARG A 760 -39.47 12.66 -9.85
CA ARG A 760 -40.28 11.53 -10.31
C ARG A 760 -40.63 10.64 -9.12
N LEU A 761 -41.85 10.12 -9.09
CA LEU A 761 -42.37 9.31 -7.99
C LEU A 761 -42.19 7.81 -8.26
N GLU A 762 -42.04 7.03 -7.18
CA GLU A 762 -41.99 5.58 -7.22
C GLU A 762 -43.35 4.95 -7.51
N PHE A 763 -44.43 5.53 -6.96
CA PHE A 763 -45.81 5.04 -7.08
C PHE A 763 -46.80 6.16 -7.40
N GLY A 764 -47.98 5.80 -7.92
CA GLY A 764 -49.06 6.73 -8.21
C GLY A 764 -48.84 7.44 -9.55
N GLU A 765 -48.57 8.74 -9.51
CA GLU A 765 -48.34 9.56 -10.72
C GLU A 765 -46.91 9.39 -11.27
N THR A 766 -46.53 8.15 -11.60
CA THR A 766 -45.15 7.79 -11.95
C THR A 766 -44.63 8.50 -13.19
N GLU A 767 -45.49 8.79 -14.17
CA GLU A 767 -45.14 9.50 -15.43
C GLU A 767 -44.99 11.02 -15.26
N ALA A 768 -45.50 11.59 -14.17
CA ALA A 768 -45.53 13.03 -13.98
C ALA A 768 -44.18 13.56 -13.48
N LYS A 769 -43.80 14.75 -13.98
CA LYS A 769 -42.75 15.57 -13.38
C LYS A 769 -43.35 16.44 -12.29
N ILE A 770 -43.03 16.10 -11.05
CA ILE A 770 -43.59 16.79 -9.88
C ILE A 770 -42.76 18.02 -9.56
N ASP A 771 -43.45 19.12 -9.26
CA ASP A 771 -42.87 20.42 -8.89
C ASP A 771 -41.83 20.97 -9.88
N GLU A 772 -42.01 20.70 -11.18
CA GLU A 772 -41.09 21.19 -12.21
C GLU A 772 -40.93 22.72 -12.15
N MET A 773 -39.70 23.18 -11.99
CA MET A 773 -39.36 24.59 -11.82
C MET A 773 -38.01 24.93 -12.45
N MET A 774 -37.93 26.12 -13.04
CA MET A 774 -36.69 26.73 -13.49
C MET A 774 -36.04 27.46 -12.31
N ILE A 775 -34.78 27.12 -12.02
CA ILE A 775 -34.00 27.66 -10.89
C ILE A 775 -32.87 28.58 -11.34
N VAL A 776 -32.42 28.41 -12.59
CA VAL A 776 -31.37 29.22 -13.22
C VAL A 776 -31.81 29.55 -14.63
N ASP A 777 -31.56 30.78 -15.07
CA ASP A 777 -31.69 31.21 -16.48
C ASP A 777 -30.61 32.24 -16.82
N GLY A 778 -30.04 32.16 -18.02
CA GLY A 778 -28.95 33.04 -18.43
C GLY A 778 -27.71 32.95 -17.52
N GLY A 779 -27.48 31.77 -16.91
CA GLY A 779 -26.36 31.55 -15.99
C GLY A 779 -26.50 32.26 -14.64
N ALA A 780 -27.69 32.72 -14.26
CA ALA A 780 -27.97 33.39 -13.00
C ALA A 780 -29.14 32.73 -12.25
N VAL A 781 -29.10 32.82 -10.92
CA VAL A 781 -30.20 32.35 -10.06
C VAL A 781 -31.46 33.18 -10.33
N LYS A 782 -32.59 32.49 -10.53
CA LYS A 782 -33.89 33.12 -10.79
C LYS A 782 -34.92 32.71 -9.76
N GLY A 783 -35.69 33.70 -9.29
CA GLY A 783 -36.85 33.49 -8.43
C GLY A 783 -38.16 33.45 -9.22
N PRO A 784 -39.26 33.04 -8.58
CA PRO A 784 -40.57 32.89 -9.21
C PRO A 784 -41.15 34.19 -9.82
N GLN A 785 -40.72 35.36 -9.34
CA GLN A 785 -41.20 36.67 -9.82
C GLN A 785 -40.46 37.20 -11.06
N GLU A 786 -39.36 36.59 -11.48
CA GLU A 786 -38.57 37.04 -12.64
C GLU A 786 -38.92 36.29 -13.95
N ASN A 787 -39.98 35.47 -13.94
CA ASN A 787 -40.45 34.67 -15.08
C ASN A 787 -41.52 35.39 -15.95
N SER A 788 -41.63 36.72 -15.85
CA SER A 788 -42.59 37.53 -16.61
C SER A 788 -41.97 38.24 -17.80
#